data_AF-A0A7X8QBT2-F1
#
_entry.id   AF-A0A7X8QBT2-F1
#
_cell.length_a   1.000
_cell.length_b   1.000
_cell.length_c   1.000
_cell.angle_alpha   90.00
_cell.angle_beta   90.00
_cell.angle_gamma   90.00
#
_symmetry.space_group_name_H-M   'P 1'
#
loop_
_entity.id
_entity.type
_entity.pdbx_description
1 polymer ?
#
loop_
_entity_poly.entity_id
_entity_poly.type
_entity_poly.pdbx_seq_one_letter_code
_entity_poly.pdbx_strand_id
1 'polypeptide(L)'
;MFNIAVHGHFYQPPREDPWSNTVLKDPTAFPAHDWNQRITNECYRPNCAAKVLGPDGRIASVVNNYSHMSFNFGPTLHRWIEKEDPALDQTIRESGTKAVAQCYSHMIMPLASAEDKKTQTIWGIRDFEYRFKRSPKGMWLPETAVNTDVLEVLSENGITFTILAPSQCEAVIVGGTRMETPDGKGLDVTMPYLCRLPSGRTITIVFYHEGLTHDIAFGKLLENGDRFRDALVGAVKTRSEDRLLVVATDGETYGHHHKFGEMALARLFERLDADPDVRLPDIGTFLEEHPAKFECIIKENSSWSCVHGIERWRSDCGCSTGGRSGWNQAWRKPLREAFDRLAVRVDGIFSETVSPYCDPWELRNLSIEYFRSANRNNKEEYEKGLEFLSKHLGNIGEKEGASILSALEAERMRMFMYTSCGWFFNDISGVETKQVVSFAVRAAELAGSLSGRDIISDLLINLEKAKGNTKGYPNAKVMAEREIMYKTRCSGNGSNGKHANGGTSLVSDLESTGFGGEKMTDMNYGGNLAQSILSTLERDPAFRNVAYFSMEIGLTPEIPTYSGGLGILAGDILKSAADLGVPMVGITLLYKKGYFAQKINEEGRQIERPVDWDPSKLLTFLPNRVSITMNHREVKVGVWTYTIIGNSGHPVPILFLDTDLPENAPEDRALTDELYGGDNRYRLCQELILGIGGLRILRDLGYRNVKTFHLNEGHAGFITLELLREQGYSDLQKIRNQVVFTTHTPVEAGHDFFSYDLINEVIDSTFIEKLKNTVGGCGLSMTDLALKFSRYVNGVSKKHAEVSRAMFSNDSIDWVTNGVHSTTWTCESFAALYDKYIPGWRSNTSRLMQAVQIPNDEIWEAHMTAKLKLLDMVFEKTGKKLDPDILTIGFARRAATYKRADLVFTDIKRLLEIGAGRIQFIFSGKAHPHDEPGKDILQKIHKISKELGKEMPVVFIENYNIEPAKLITSGVDLWLNTPVRPREASGTSGMKCVHNGIMNFSVLDGWWIEGCLEGHTGWAIGPEPRPDDMKGYDESLDAEDLYRKLQIKILPLYYNNRPRWIRMMKLAISINASYFNTHRVVREYCEKAYGTVFRGL
;
A
#
# COMPACT_ATOMS: atom_id res chain seq x y z
N MET A 1 -9.37 -25.03 -33.23
CA MET A 1 -9.97 -25.17 -31.89
C MET A 1 -9.18 -26.11 -30.99
N PHE A 2 -8.91 -25.69 -29.75
CA PHE A 2 -8.30 -26.46 -28.65
C PHE A 2 -8.68 -25.84 -27.29
N ASN A 3 -8.49 -26.57 -26.19
CA ASN A 3 -8.96 -26.14 -24.86
C ASN A 3 -7.82 -25.74 -23.92
N ILE A 4 -8.05 -24.72 -23.09
CA ILE A 4 -7.14 -24.26 -22.03
C ILE A 4 -7.92 -24.14 -20.71
N ALA A 5 -7.32 -24.58 -19.61
CA ALA A 5 -7.79 -24.26 -18.27
C ALA A 5 -6.64 -23.69 -17.42
N VAL A 6 -6.86 -22.49 -16.88
CA VAL A 6 -5.98 -21.90 -15.85
C VAL A 6 -6.59 -22.23 -14.50
N HIS A 7 -5.86 -22.93 -13.64
CA HIS A 7 -6.33 -23.36 -12.33
C HIS A 7 -5.65 -22.57 -11.21
N GLY A 8 -6.43 -21.88 -10.38
CA GLY A 8 -5.95 -21.17 -9.19
C GLY A 8 -6.29 -21.90 -7.88
N HIS A 9 -5.27 -22.26 -7.10
CA HIS A 9 -5.44 -22.85 -5.77
C HIS A 9 -5.46 -21.75 -4.68
N PHE A 10 -6.65 -21.31 -4.26
CA PHE A 10 -6.80 -20.26 -3.25
C PHE A 10 -6.94 -20.86 -1.85
N TYR A 11 -5.92 -20.72 -1.02
CA TYR A 11 -5.92 -21.33 0.30
C TYR A 11 -5.10 -20.52 1.31
N GLN A 12 -5.61 -20.46 2.54
CA GLN A 12 -4.88 -20.00 3.72
C GLN A 12 -4.93 -21.08 4.79
N PRO A 13 -3.83 -21.28 5.54
CA PRO A 13 -3.87 -22.16 6.70
C PRO A 13 -4.99 -21.75 7.67
N PRO A 14 -5.55 -22.69 8.47
CA PRO A 14 -6.41 -22.32 9.58
C PRO A 14 -5.64 -21.36 10.50
N ARG A 15 -6.12 -20.12 10.60
CA ARG A 15 -5.50 -19.03 11.40
C ARG A 15 -6.32 -18.68 12.63
N GLU A 16 -7.45 -19.35 12.83
CA GLU A 16 -8.29 -19.16 13.99
C GLU A 16 -7.55 -19.59 15.26
N ASP A 17 -7.70 -18.79 16.31
CA ASP A 17 -7.27 -19.21 17.64
C ASP A 17 -8.11 -20.42 18.10
N PRO A 18 -7.47 -21.52 18.56
CA PRO A 18 -8.18 -22.75 18.95
C PRO A 18 -9.18 -22.60 20.10
N TRP A 19 -9.10 -21.53 20.90
CA TRP A 19 -9.97 -21.31 22.05
C TRP A 19 -11.12 -20.35 21.72
N SER A 20 -10.85 -19.30 20.93
CA SER A 20 -11.88 -18.31 20.57
C SER A 20 -12.51 -18.55 19.20
N ASN A 21 -11.96 -19.43 18.37
CA ASN A 21 -12.42 -19.71 16.99
C ASN A 21 -12.44 -18.45 16.10
N THR A 22 -11.63 -17.43 16.44
CA THR A 22 -11.48 -16.17 15.71
C THR A 22 -10.05 -16.02 15.23
N VAL A 23 -9.86 -15.47 14.03
CA VAL A 23 -8.54 -15.05 13.58
C VAL A 23 -8.10 -13.86 14.42
N LEU A 24 -6.97 -13.98 15.12
CA LEU A 24 -6.44 -12.88 15.94
C LEU A 24 -5.72 -11.86 15.08
N LYS A 25 -5.66 -10.63 15.57
CA LYS A 25 -4.88 -9.57 14.93
C LYS A 25 -3.41 -9.99 14.81
N ASP A 26 -2.86 -9.91 13.60
CA ASP A 26 -1.45 -10.17 13.32
C ASP A 26 -0.75 -8.86 12.93
N PRO A 27 0.16 -8.30 13.76
CA PRO A 27 0.88 -7.09 13.44
C PRO A 27 1.69 -7.15 12.13
N THR A 28 2.12 -8.35 11.72
CA THR A 28 2.88 -8.54 10.46
C THR A 28 2.02 -8.42 9.21
N ALA A 29 0.68 -8.48 9.37
CA ALA A 29 -0.28 -8.29 8.30
C ALA A 29 -0.72 -6.81 8.12
N PHE A 30 -0.10 -5.86 8.81
CA PHE A 30 -0.41 -4.44 8.67
C PHE A 30 -0.36 -4.00 7.19
N PRO A 31 -1.27 -3.10 6.74
CA PRO A 31 -2.33 -2.42 7.50
C PRO A 31 -3.61 -3.23 7.74
N ALA A 32 -3.68 -4.50 7.31
CA ALA A 32 -4.83 -5.34 7.57
C ALA A 32 -4.84 -5.85 9.03
N HIS A 33 -6.01 -6.31 9.49
CA HIS A 33 -6.18 -6.96 10.78
C HIS A 33 -5.35 -8.25 10.87
N ASP A 34 -5.36 -9.06 9.82
CA ASP A 34 -4.68 -10.35 9.74
C ASP A 34 -4.34 -10.69 8.27
N TRP A 35 -3.59 -11.76 8.06
CA TRP A 35 -3.14 -12.20 6.74
C TRP A 35 -4.28 -12.62 5.80
N ASN A 36 -5.37 -13.21 6.31
CA ASN A 36 -6.53 -13.53 5.46
C ASN A 36 -7.12 -12.23 4.90
N GLN A 37 -7.28 -11.22 5.75
CA GLN A 37 -7.78 -9.91 5.31
C GLN A 37 -6.81 -9.22 4.35
N ARG A 38 -5.50 -9.28 4.60
CA ARG A 38 -4.49 -8.69 3.72
C ARG A 38 -4.54 -9.28 2.33
N ILE A 39 -4.46 -10.60 2.22
CA ILE A 39 -4.42 -11.32 0.94
C ILE A 39 -5.77 -11.20 0.23
N THR A 40 -6.88 -11.16 0.97
CA THR A 40 -8.20 -10.86 0.39
C THR A 40 -8.22 -9.50 -0.29
N ASN A 41 -7.63 -8.48 0.34
CA ASN A 41 -7.56 -7.13 -0.24
C ASN A 41 -6.62 -7.04 -1.44
N GLU A 42 -5.51 -7.79 -1.41
CA GLU A 42 -4.44 -7.73 -2.41
C GLU A 42 -4.66 -8.69 -3.60
N CYS A 43 -5.43 -9.77 -3.42
CA CYS A 43 -5.60 -10.83 -4.42
C CYS A 43 -7.06 -11.27 -4.59
N TYR A 44 -7.71 -11.78 -3.54
CA TYR A 44 -8.99 -12.48 -3.74
C TYR A 44 -10.12 -11.56 -4.23
N ARG A 45 -10.26 -10.37 -3.63
CA ARG A 45 -11.26 -9.37 -4.04
C ARG A 45 -10.92 -8.71 -5.38
N PRO A 46 -9.67 -8.30 -5.66
CA PRO A 46 -9.30 -7.78 -6.99
C PRO A 46 -9.66 -8.71 -8.15
N ASN A 47 -9.56 -10.03 -7.98
CA ASN A 47 -9.92 -11.00 -9.02
C ASN A 47 -11.42 -11.04 -9.37
N CYS A 48 -12.32 -10.58 -8.48
CA CYS A 48 -13.76 -10.47 -8.80
C CYS A 48 -14.08 -9.38 -9.82
N ALA A 49 -13.22 -8.36 -9.90
CA ALA A 49 -13.46 -7.16 -10.70
C ALA A 49 -12.12 -6.57 -11.18
N ALA A 50 -11.32 -7.40 -11.85
CA ALA A 50 -10.00 -7.04 -12.34
C ALA A 50 -10.13 -6.10 -13.53
N LYS A 51 -9.36 -5.01 -13.52
CA LYS A 51 -9.45 -3.94 -14.52
C LYS A 51 -8.48 -4.22 -15.67
N VAL A 52 -8.96 -4.13 -16.91
CA VAL A 52 -8.10 -4.07 -18.09
C VAL A 52 -7.96 -2.62 -18.50
N LEU A 53 -6.72 -2.15 -18.66
CA LEU A 53 -6.43 -0.78 -19.06
C LEU A 53 -6.27 -0.68 -20.58
N GLY A 54 -6.82 0.38 -21.16
CA GLY A 54 -6.59 0.76 -22.56
C GLY A 54 -5.23 1.42 -22.78
N PRO A 55 -4.84 1.67 -24.04
CA PRO A 55 -3.56 2.30 -24.39
C PRO A 55 -3.36 3.71 -23.79
N ASP A 56 -4.45 4.37 -23.41
CA ASP A 56 -4.48 5.69 -22.77
C ASP A 56 -4.41 5.62 -21.23
N GLY A 57 -4.28 4.41 -20.66
CA GLY A 57 -4.23 4.17 -19.22
C GLY A 57 -5.60 4.19 -18.52
N ARG A 58 -6.71 4.37 -19.24
CA ARG A 58 -8.08 4.31 -18.67
C ARG A 58 -8.58 2.87 -18.60
N ILE A 59 -9.54 2.61 -17.72
CA ILE A 59 -10.19 1.29 -17.62
C ILE A 59 -11.02 1.07 -18.90
N ALA A 60 -10.64 0.07 -19.69
CA ALA A 60 -11.35 -0.36 -20.88
C ALA A 60 -12.46 -1.37 -20.55
N SER A 61 -12.16 -2.33 -19.67
CA SER A 61 -13.08 -3.38 -19.25
C SER A 61 -12.81 -3.82 -17.80
N VAL A 62 -13.79 -4.50 -17.20
CA VAL A 62 -13.67 -5.11 -15.88
C VAL A 62 -14.08 -6.58 -16.02
N VAL A 63 -13.21 -7.49 -15.59
CA VAL A 63 -13.35 -8.93 -15.75
C VAL A 63 -13.43 -9.58 -14.38
N ASN A 64 -14.41 -10.47 -14.18
CA ASN A 64 -14.42 -11.38 -13.06
C ASN A 64 -13.57 -12.60 -13.42
N ASN A 65 -12.33 -12.67 -12.98
CA ASN A 65 -11.42 -13.74 -13.37
C ASN A 65 -11.94 -15.13 -12.94
N TYR A 66 -12.71 -15.23 -11.85
CA TYR A 66 -13.27 -16.49 -11.36
C TYR A 66 -14.28 -17.12 -12.34
N SER A 67 -14.99 -16.34 -13.15
CA SER A 67 -15.91 -16.90 -14.15
C SER A 67 -15.19 -17.54 -15.34
N HIS A 68 -13.91 -17.20 -15.56
CA HIS A 68 -13.11 -17.70 -16.66
C HIS A 68 -12.16 -18.84 -16.24
N MET A 69 -11.56 -18.74 -15.05
CA MET A 69 -10.60 -19.73 -14.54
C MET A 69 -11.28 -20.96 -13.91
N SER A 70 -10.55 -22.08 -13.86
CA SER A 70 -10.82 -23.13 -12.88
C SER A 70 -10.20 -22.74 -11.54
N PHE A 71 -10.84 -23.09 -10.43
CA PHE A 71 -10.31 -22.73 -9.13
C PHE A 71 -10.78 -23.68 -8.04
N ASN A 72 -10.09 -23.65 -6.90
CA ASN A 72 -10.63 -24.11 -5.63
C ASN A 72 -10.38 -23.05 -4.56
N PHE A 73 -11.31 -22.90 -3.62
CA PHE A 73 -11.09 -22.17 -2.37
C PHE A 73 -11.04 -23.16 -1.22
N GLY A 74 -9.99 -23.10 -0.40
CA GLY A 74 -9.86 -23.93 0.78
C GLY A 74 -11.03 -23.70 1.75
N PRO A 75 -11.67 -24.75 2.31
CA PRO A 75 -12.86 -24.60 3.14
C PRO A 75 -12.71 -23.66 4.34
N THR A 76 -11.53 -23.66 4.97
CA THR A 76 -11.21 -22.77 6.11
C THR A 76 -11.17 -21.30 5.69
N LEU A 77 -10.54 -21.00 4.56
CA LEU A 77 -10.52 -19.67 3.97
C LEU A 77 -11.93 -19.25 3.52
N HIS A 78 -12.67 -20.13 2.85
CA HIS A 78 -14.01 -19.81 2.34
C HIS A 78 -15.00 -19.57 3.49
N ARG A 79 -14.91 -20.33 4.59
CA ARG A 79 -15.66 -20.08 5.83
C ARG A 79 -15.34 -18.69 6.41
N TRP A 80 -14.08 -18.27 6.37
CA TRP A 80 -13.69 -16.91 6.78
C TRP A 80 -14.25 -15.84 5.83
N ILE A 81 -14.15 -16.04 4.51
CA ILE A 81 -14.70 -15.12 3.48
C ILE A 81 -16.21 -14.96 3.62
N GLU A 82 -16.95 -16.05 3.82
CA GLU A 82 -18.41 -16.04 4.02
C GLU A 82 -18.83 -15.12 5.18
N LYS A 83 -18.00 -15.03 6.22
CA LYS A 83 -18.24 -14.15 7.37
C LYS A 83 -17.79 -12.71 7.13
N GLU A 84 -16.57 -12.54 6.64
CA GLU A 84 -15.88 -11.24 6.65
C GLU A 84 -16.04 -10.45 5.33
N ASP A 85 -16.37 -11.12 4.22
CA ASP A 85 -16.64 -10.50 2.92
C ASP A 85 -17.76 -11.22 2.13
N PRO A 86 -19.03 -11.01 2.51
CA PRO A 86 -20.17 -11.65 1.86
C PRO A 86 -20.32 -11.33 0.36
N ALA A 87 -19.78 -10.20 -0.11
CA ALA A 87 -19.83 -9.82 -1.52
C ALA A 87 -18.84 -10.64 -2.37
N LEU A 88 -17.64 -10.86 -1.84
CA LEU A 88 -16.66 -11.79 -2.43
C LEU A 88 -17.22 -13.22 -2.44
N ASP A 89 -17.76 -13.70 -1.31
CA ASP A 89 -18.39 -15.03 -1.21
C ASP A 89 -19.47 -15.24 -2.28
N GLN A 90 -20.36 -14.26 -2.45
CA GLN A 90 -21.40 -14.31 -3.47
C GLN A 90 -20.80 -14.44 -4.88
N THR A 91 -19.79 -13.64 -5.21
CA THR A 91 -19.14 -13.66 -6.53
C THR A 91 -18.47 -15.01 -6.81
N ILE A 92 -17.80 -15.59 -5.80
CA ILE A 92 -17.18 -16.92 -5.89
C ILE A 92 -18.25 -17.99 -6.14
N ARG A 93 -19.35 -17.98 -5.37
CA ARG A 93 -20.46 -18.93 -5.53
C ARG A 93 -21.11 -18.84 -6.91
N GLU A 94 -21.35 -17.64 -7.41
CA GLU A 94 -21.90 -17.41 -8.75
C GLU A 94 -20.94 -17.86 -9.87
N SER A 95 -19.64 -17.80 -9.63
CA SER A 95 -18.59 -18.30 -10.54
C SER A 95 -18.32 -19.81 -10.39
N GLY A 96 -19.12 -20.51 -9.58
CA GLY A 96 -18.87 -21.88 -9.13
C GLY A 96 -18.94 -22.97 -10.19
N THR A 97 -19.24 -22.67 -11.45
CA THR A 97 -19.34 -23.67 -12.52
C THR A 97 -18.01 -24.38 -12.78
N LYS A 98 -16.88 -23.66 -12.65
CA LYS A 98 -15.51 -24.18 -12.85
C LYS A 98 -14.76 -24.52 -11.55
N ALA A 99 -15.48 -24.48 -10.43
CA ALA A 99 -14.94 -24.77 -9.11
C ALA A 99 -14.69 -26.27 -8.90
N VAL A 100 -13.61 -26.58 -8.19
CA VAL A 100 -13.19 -27.93 -7.78
C VAL A 100 -13.21 -27.99 -6.24
N ALA A 101 -13.56 -29.14 -5.65
CA ALA A 101 -13.51 -29.32 -4.20
C ALA A 101 -12.06 -29.36 -3.69
N GLN A 102 -11.85 -29.26 -2.38
CA GLN A 102 -10.55 -29.45 -1.74
C GLN A 102 -10.73 -30.28 -0.47
N CYS A 103 -9.74 -31.10 -0.12
CA CYS A 103 -9.68 -31.71 1.22
C CYS A 103 -9.69 -30.61 2.30
N TYR A 104 -10.45 -30.84 3.37
CA TYR A 104 -10.94 -29.77 4.25
C TYR A 104 -9.85 -28.98 5.01
N SER A 105 -8.98 -29.65 5.77
CA SER A 105 -7.98 -29.00 6.64
C SER A 105 -6.58 -28.88 6.03
N HIS A 106 -6.46 -29.17 4.73
CA HIS A 106 -5.18 -29.20 4.00
C HIS A 106 -4.13 -30.13 4.64
N MET A 107 -4.58 -31.28 5.15
CA MET A 107 -3.73 -32.36 5.66
C MET A 107 -3.10 -33.14 4.49
N ILE A 108 -1.84 -33.55 4.62
CA ILE A 108 -1.17 -34.39 3.61
C ILE A 108 -1.76 -35.79 3.60
N MET A 109 -2.68 -36.00 2.66
CA MET A 109 -3.56 -37.18 2.58
C MET A 109 -2.82 -38.52 2.57
N PRO A 110 -1.68 -38.71 1.87
CA PRO A 110 -0.94 -39.98 1.93
C PRO A 110 -0.44 -40.35 3.33
N LEU A 111 -0.19 -39.36 4.19
CA LEU A 111 0.26 -39.55 5.57
C LEU A 111 -0.91 -39.61 6.58
N ALA A 112 -2.14 -39.44 6.13
CA ALA A 112 -3.32 -39.46 6.97
C ALA A 112 -3.76 -40.90 7.29
N SER A 113 -4.43 -41.09 8.43
CA SER A 113 -5.06 -42.38 8.76
C SER A 113 -6.19 -42.69 7.77
N ALA A 114 -6.65 -43.94 7.72
CA ALA A 114 -7.75 -44.34 6.83
C ALA A 114 -9.03 -43.53 7.11
N GLU A 115 -9.36 -43.34 8.38
CA GLU A 115 -10.53 -42.56 8.78
C GLU A 115 -10.34 -41.06 8.51
N ASP A 116 -9.14 -40.51 8.71
CA ASP A 116 -8.87 -39.11 8.34
C ASP A 116 -8.99 -38.88 6.83
N LYS A 117 -8.49 -39.79 5.99
CA LYS A 117 -8.66 -39.69 4.53
C LYS A 117 -10.14 -39.59 4.17
N LYS A 118 -10.97 -40.48 4.71
CA LYS A 118 -12.43 -40.45 4.49
C LYS A 118 -13.05 -39.14 4.97
N THR A 119 -12.76 -38.73 6.21
CA THR A 119 -13.31 -37.50 6.78
C THR A 119 -12.92 -36.26 5.98
N GLN A 120 -11.66 -36.12 5.59
CA GLN A 120 -11.16 -34.98 4.81
C GLN A 120 -11.81 -34.89 3.42
N THR A 121 -12.04 -36.03 2.77
CA THR A 121 -12.76 -36.11 1.48
C THR A 121 -14.24 -35.78 1.65
N ILE A 122 -14.94 -36.41 2.60
CA ILE A 122 -16.37 -36.17 2.85
C ILE A 122 -16.61 -34.72 3.25
N TRP A 123 -15.83 -34.17 4.17
CA TRP A 123 -15.95 -32.78 4.60
C TRP A 123 -15.70 -31.81 3.45
N GLY A 124 -14.69 -32.07 2.60
CA GLY A 124 -14.44 -31.30 1.39
C GLY A 124 -15.61 -31.30 0.40
N ILE A 125 -16.23 -32.46 0.18
CA ILE A 125 -17.42 -32.60 -0.67
C ILE A 125 -18.61 -31.84 -0.08
N ARG A 126 -18.90 -32.02 1.21
CA ARG A 126 -20.06 -31.41 1.86
C ARG A 126 -19.94 -29.91 2.03
N ASP A 127 -18.73 -29.37 2.23
CA ASP A 127 -18.49 -27.93 2.17
C ASP A 127 -18.70 -27.40 0.75
N PHE A 128 -18.19 -28.09 -0.27
CA PHE A 128 -18.40 -27.73 -1.66
C PHE A 128 -19.90 -27.69 -2.03
N GLU A 129 -20.65 -28.74 -1.69
CA GLU A 129 -22.10 -28.82 -1.94
C GLU A 129 -22.88 -27.72 -1.21
N TYR A 130 -22.48 -27.41 0.02
CA TYR A 130 -23.06 -26.31 0.78
C TYR A 130 -22.91 -24.97 0.06
N ARG A 131 -21.75 -24.70 -0.54
CA ARG A 131 -21.44 -23.42 -1.18
C ARG A 131 -21.98 -23.31 -2.61
N PHE A 132 -21.76 -24.33 -3.43
CA PHE A 132 -22.03 -24.29 -4.87
C PHE A 132 -23.32 -25.00 -5.29
N LYS A 133 -24.02 -25.65 -4.35
CA LYS A 133 -25.31 -26.33 -4.58
C LYS A 133 -25.27 -27.40 -5.67
N ARG A 134 -24.11 -28.02 -5.87
CA ARG A 134 -23.88 -29.17 -6.76
C ARG A 134 -22.79 -30.04 -6.18
N SER A 135 -22.77 -31.33 -6.53
CA SER A 135 -21.66 -32.21 -6.17
C SER A 135 -20.40 -31.87 -6.99
N PRO A 136 -19.19 -31.98 -6.38
CA PRO A 136 -17.95 -31.76 -7.09
C PRO A 136 -17.60 -32.95 -7.99
N LYS A 137 -17.09 -32.67 -9.19
CA LYS A 137 -16.54 -33.70 -10.08
C LYS A 137 -15.06 -33.98 -9.78
N GLY A 138 -14.31 -32.94 -9.40
CA GLY A 138 -12.90 -33.06 -9.07
C GLY A 138 -12.60 -32.63 -7.64
N MET A 139 -11.44 -33.05 -7.12
CA MET A 139 -10.92 -32.60 -5.83
C MET A 139 -9.44 -32.26 -5.93
N TRP A 140 -9.06 -31.08 -5.43
CA TRP A 140 -7.69 -30.67 -5.21
C TRP A 140 -7.12 -31.31 -3.94
N LEU A 141 -6.01 -32.02 -4.09
CA LEU A 141 -5.29 -32.64 -2.99
C LEU A 141 -4.32 -31.63 -2.35
N PRO A 142 -4.22 -31.55 -1.01
CA PRO A 142 -3.23 -30.72 -0.33
C PRO A 142 -1.82 -31.00 -0.83
N GLU A 143 -1.17 -29.97 -1.36
CA GLU A 143 0.16 -30.08 -1.98
C GLU A 143 0.22 -31.07 -3.16
N THR A 144 -0.92 -31.33 -3.80
CA THR A 144 -1.14 -32.40 -4.78
C THR A 144 -0.63 -33.77 -4.30
N ALA A 145 -0.52 -33.96 -2.98
CA ALA A 145 0.10 -35.15 -2.41
C ALA A 145 -0.80 -36.37 -2.61
N VAL A 146 -0.27 -37.42 -3.24
CA VAL A 146 -1.07 -38.55 -3.73
C VAL A 146 -0.39 -39.90 -3.49
N ASN A 147 -1.23 -40.90 -3.29
CA ASN A 147 -0.92 -42.33 -3.32
C ASN A 147 -2.20 -43.10 -3.72
N THR A 148 -2.09 -44.40 -3.97
CA THR A 148 -3.25 -45.20 -4.41
C THR A 148 -4.41 -45.19 -3.40
N ASP A 149 -4.12 -45.27 -2.09
CA ASP A 149 -5.15 -45.24 -1.04
C ASP A 149 -5.99 -43.95 -1.08
N VAL A 150 -5.36 -42.82 -1.34
CA VAL A 150 -6.07 -41.53 -1.44
C VAL A 150 -7.00 -41.53 -2.64
N LEU A 151 -6.54 -42.01 -3.80
CA LEU A 151 -7.35 -42.10 -5.00
C LEU A 151 -8.54 -43.06 -4.83
N GLU A 152 -8.37 -44.16 -4.09
CA GLU A 152 -9.45 -45.07 -3.71
C GLU A 152 -10.55 -44.35 -2.92
N VAL A 153 -10.16 -43.57 -1.90
CA VAL A 153 -11.12 -42.82 -1.08
C VAL A 153 -11.83 -41.74 -1.90
N LEU A 154 -11.12 -41.04 -2.80
CA LEU A 154 -11.74 -40.06 -3.70
C LEU A 154 -12.79 -40.72 -4.60
N SER A 155 -12.42 -41.81 -5.29
CA SER A 155 -13.28 -42.51 -6.24
C SER A 155 -14.49 -43.16 -5.55
N GLU A 156 -14.29 -43.73 -4.36
CA GLU A 156 -15.37 -44.25 -3.51
C GLU A 156 -16.44 -43.19 -3.17
N ASN A 157 -16.03 -41.93 -3.02
CA ASN A 157 -16.91 -40.81 -2.69
C ASN A 157 -17.38 -40.03 -3.93
N GLY A 158 -17.24 -40.61 -5.13
CA GLY A 158 -17.80 -40.04 -6.37
C GLY A 158 -16.96 -38.93 -7.02
N ILE A 159 -15.73 -38.69 -6.57
CA ILE A 159 -14.80 -37.80 -7.26
C ILE A 159 -14.26 -38.52 -8.50
N THR A 160 -14.40 -37.89 -9.66
CA THR A 160 -14.06 -38.47 -10.96
C THR A 160 -12.68 -38.05 -11.47
N PHE A 161 -12.11 -36.93 -10.97
CA PHE A 161 -10.76 -36.52 -11.35
C PHE A 161 -9.97 -35.76 -10.27
N THR A 162 -8.64 -35.71 -10.44
CA THR A 162 -7.74 -34.81 -9.71
C THR A 162 -6.66 -34.26 -10.65
N ILE A 163 -6.02 -33.16 -10.24
CA ILE A 163 -4.91 -32.52 -10.96
C ILE A 163 -3.59 -32.90 -10.27
N LEU A 164 -2.58 -33.32 -11.03
CA LEU A 164 -1.25 -33.71 -10.53
C LEU A 164 -0.13 -33.09 -11.37
N ALA A 165 1.09 -33.06 -10.81
CA ALA A 165 2.29 -32.68 -11.53
C ALA A 165 2.78 -33.80 -12.47
N PRO A 166 3.41 -33.49 -13.61
CA PRO A 166 3.95 -34.50 -14.52
C PRO A 166 4.94 -35.47 -13.86
N SER A 167 5.74 -34.99 -12.91
CA SER A 167 6.70 -35.80 -12.14
C SER A 167 6.06 -36.82 -11.19
N GLN A 168 4.74 -36.72 -10.99
CA GLN A 168 3.94 -37.68 -10.22
C GLN A 168 3.35 -38.80 -11.09
N CYS A 169 3.62 -38.81 -12.40
CA CYS A 169 3.35 -39.95 -13.28
C CYS A 169 4.57 -40.88 -13.28
N GLU A 170 4.40 -42.13 -12.86
CA GLU A 170 5.46 -43.14 -12.93
C GLU A 170 5.56 -43.71 -14.35
N ALA A 171 4.41 -44.06 -14.94
CA ALA A 171 4.33 -44.61 -16.28
C ALA A 171 2.94 -44.40 -16.91
N VAL A 172 2.88 -44.45 -18.23
CA VAL A 172 1.63 -44.51 -19.01
C VAL A 172 1.51 -45.84 -19.74
N ILE A 173 0.28 -46.29 -19.99
CA ILE A 173 0.01 -47.51 -20.75
C ILE A 173 -0.52 -47.10 -22.13
N VAL A 174 0.26 -47.36 -23.17
CA VAL A 174 -0.08 -47.04 -24.57
C VAL A 174 -0.11 -48.34 -25.36
N GLY A 175 -1.28 -48.69 -25.92
CA GLY A 175 -1.45 -49.94 -26.67
C GLY A 175 -1.12 -51.20 -25.87
N GLY A 176 -1.36 -51.20 -24.56
CA GLY A 176 -1.02 -52.30 -23.65
C GLY A 176 0.45 -52.35 -23.21
N THR A 177 1.31 -51.43 -23.67
CA THR A 177 2.72 -51.36 -23.28
C THR A 177 2.91 -50.29 -22.22
N ARG A 178 3.61 -50.65 -21.13
CA ARG A 178 4.03 -49.71 -20.08
C ARG A 178 5.21 -48.87 -20.58
N MET A 179 5.06 -47.56 -20.57
CA MET A 179 6.09 -46.58 -20.90
C MET A 179 6.39 -45.71 -19.68
N GLU A 180 7.62 -45.75 -19.19
CA GLU A 180 8.04 -44.94 -18.03
C GLU A 180 8.10 -43.45 -18.37
N THR A 181 7.75 -42.61 -17.40
CA THR A 181 7.75 -41.14 -17.53
C THR A 181 8.65 -40.51 -16.46
N PRO A 182 9.98 -40.73 -16.49
CA PRO A 182 10.89 -40.25 -15.46
C PRO A 182 10.84 -38.72 -15.38
N ASP A 183 10.46 -38.20 -14.21
CA ASP A 183 10.24 -36.78 -13.95
C ASP A 183 9.28 -36.12 -14.97
N GLY A 184 8.28 -36.88 -15.43
CA GLY A 184 7.29 -36.41 -16.41
C GLY A 184 7.78 -36.36 -17.86
N LYS A 185 9.01 -36.80 -18.16
CA LYS A 185 9.53 -36.80 -19.54
C LYS A 185 8.72 -37.75 -20.43
N GLY A 186 8.36 -37.29 -21.62
CA GLY A 186 7.60 -38.06 -22.60
C GLY A 186 6.08 -38.10 -22.33
N LEU A 187 5.61 -37.51 -21.23
CA LEU A 187 4.19 -37.40 -20.92
C LEU A 187 3.55 -36.28 -21.74
N ASP A 188 2.47 -36.59 -22.45
CA ASP A 188 1.65 -35.57 -23.10
C ASP A 188 0.64 -35.02 -22.09
N VAL A 189 0.99 -33.89 -21.47
CA VAL A 189 0.20 -33.22 -20.43
C VAL A 189 -1.08 -32.57 -20.96
N THR A 190 -1.34 -32.61 -22.27
CA THR A 190 -2.60 -32.10 -22.85
C THR A 190 -3.69 -33.15 -22.97
N MET A 191 -3.40 -34.39 -22.56
CA MET A 191 -4.33 -35.51 -22.55
C MET A 191 -4.72 -35.88 -21.11
N PRO A 192 -5.99 -36.26 -20.85
CA PRO A 192 -6.37 -36.90 -19.60
C PRO A 192 -6.01 -38.39 -19.59
N TYR A 193 -5.63 -38.91 -18.42
CA TYR A 193 -5.22 -40.31 -18.23
C TYR A 193 -6.09 -41.00 -17.19
N LEU A 194 -6.48 -42.25 -17.43
CA LEU A 194 -7.26 -43.06 -16.50
C LEU A 194 -6.32 -43.81 -15.54
N CYS A 195 -6.47 -43.60 -14.24
CA CYS A 195 -5.81 -44.41 -13.22
C CYS A 195 -6.76 -45.52 -12.78
N ARG A 196 -6.35 -46.78 -12.96
CA ARG A 196 -7.08 -47.96 -12.48
C ARG A 196 -6.64 -48.30 -11.06
N LEU A 197 -7.61 -48.45 -10.16
CA LEU A 197 -7.37 -48.65 -8.74
C LEU A 197 -7.55 -50.13 -8.36
N PRO A 198 -6.91 -50.62 -7.28
CA PRO A 198 -7.00 -52.01 -6.84
C PRO A 198 -8.43 -52.53 -6.62
N SER A 199 -9.38 -51.68 -6.21
CA SER A 199 -10.79 -52.02 -6.04
C SER A 199 -11.55 -52.27 -7.35
N GLY A 200 -10.94 -51.99 -8.50
CA GLY A 200 -11.59 -51.98 -9.82
C GLY A 200 -12.24 -50.64 -10.16
N ARG A 201 -12.27 -49.68 -9.22
CA ARG A 201 -12.66 -48.29 -9.49
C ARG A 201 -11.61 -47.58 -10.35
N THR A 202 -11.99 -46.43 -10.88
CA THR A 202 -11.12 -45.61 -11.73
C THR A 202 -11.25 -44.14 -11.37
N ILE A 203 -10.17 -43.39 -11.59
CA ILE A 203 -10.16 -41.93 -11.47
C ILE A 203 -9.32 -41.33 -12.58
N THR A 204 -9.77 -40.21 -13.16
CA THR A 204 -9.03 -39.52 -14.21
C THR A 204 -7.99 -38.57 -13.60
N ILE A 205 -6.77 -38.63 -14.11
CA ILE A 205 -5.67 -37.75 -13.75
C ILE A 205 -5.45 -36.75 -14.88
N VAL A 206 -5.46 -35.47 -14.51
CA VAL A 206 -5.10 -34.37 -15.40
C VAL A 206 -3.73 -33.84 -14.96
N PHE A 207 -2.75 -33.87 -15.85
CA PHE A 207 -1.42 -33.35 -15.57
C PHE A 207 -1.30 -31.89 -16.01
N TYR A 208 -0.86 -31.00 -15.14
CA TYR A 208 -0.64 -29.61 -15.53
C TYR A 208 0.71 -29.44 -16.25
N HIS A 209 0.85 -28.35 -17.01
CA HIS A 209 2.07 -28.00 -17.70
C HIS A 209 3.08 -27.32 -16.75
N GLU A 210 4.14 -28.04 -16.38
CA GLU A 210 5.11 -27.62 -15.36
C GLU A 210 5.88 -26.34 -15.72
N GLY A 211 6.43 -26.24 -16.94
CA GLY A 211 7.22 -25.08 -17.36
C GLY A 211 6.43 -23.76 -17.29
N LEU A 212 5.25 -23.71 -17.94
CA LEU A 212 4.35 -22.56 -17.87
C LEU A 212 3.91 -22.25 -16.44
N THR A 213 3.57 -23.27 -15.64
CA THR A 213 3.19 -23.10 -14.24
C THR A 213 4.31 -22.43 -13.43
N HIS A 214 5.56 -22.85 -13.63
CA HIS A 214 6.74 -22.23 -13.03
C HIS A 214 6.92 -20.78 -13.50
N ASP A 215 6.79 -20.51 -14.79
CA ASP A 215 6.96 -19.16 -15.36
C ASP A 215 5.84 -18.19 -14.94
N ILE A 216 4.65 -18.68 -14.61
CA ILE A 216 3.56 -17.90 -14.01
C ILE A 216 3.93 -17.55 -12.55
N ALA A 217 4.37 -18.54 -11.76
CA ALA A 217 4.61 -18.36 -10.33
C ALA A 217 5.89 -17.58 -10.01
N PHE A 218 6.97 -17.77 -10.78
CA PHE A 218 8.30 -17.22 -10.49
C PHE A 218 8.92 -16.44 -11.66
N GLY A 219 8.31 -16.50 -12.85
CA GLY A 219 8.75 -15.79 -14.03
C GLY A 219 8.10 -14.42 -14.19
N LYS A 220 8.04 -13.95 -15.44
CA LYS A 220 7.54 -12.60 -15.82
C LYS A 220 6.24 -12.63 -16.61
N LEU A 221 5.57 -13.78 -16.70
CA LEU A 221 4.36 -13.90 -17.52
C LEU A 221 3.23 -12.98 -17.03
N LEU A 222 3.15 -12.71 -15.73
CA LEU A 222 2.14 -11.83 -15.14
C LEU A 222 2.46 -10.33 -15.23
N GLU A 223 3.61 -9.94 -15.79
CA GLU A 223 3.87 -8.54 -16.12
C GLU A 223 3.06 -8.07 -17.34
N ASN A 224 2.56 -9.00 -18.18
CA ASN A 224 1.83 -8.68 -19.40
C ASN A 224 0.89 -9.82 -19.85
N GLY A 225 -0.43 -9.57 -19.84
CA GLY A 225 -1.44 -10.57 -20.20
C GLY A 225 -1.41 -11.05 -21.67
N ASP A 226 -0.96 -10.21 -22.62
CA ASP A 226 -0.81 -10.64 -24.03
C ASP A 226 0.36 -11.63 -24.17
N ARG A 227 1.50 -11.39 -23.50
CA ARG A 227 2.62 -12.35 -23.45
C ARG A 227 2.22 -13.65 -22.77
N PHE A 228 1.43 -13.56 -21.70
CA PHE A 228 0.91 -14.74 -21.03
C PHE A 228 0.04 -15.58 -21.99
N ARG A 229 -0.85 -14.92 -22.74
CA ARG A 229 -1.67 -15.57 -23.77
C ARG A 229 -0.81 -16.29 -24.80
N ASP A 230 0.20 -15.61 -25.34
CA ASP A 230 1.06 -16.16 -26.38
C ASP A 230 1.86 -17.36 -25.88
N ALA A 231 2.30 -17.35 -24.62
CA ALA A 231 2.97 -18.49 -24.00
C ALA A 231 2.05 -19.72 -23.89
N LEU A 232 0.80 -19.54 -23.45
CA LEU A 232 -0.18 -20.64 -23.37
C LEU A 232 -0.51 -21.22 -24.74
N VAL A 233 -0.84 -20.35 -25.71
CA VAL A 233 -1.17 -20.79 -27.07
C VAL A 233 0.03 -21.44 -27.77
N GLY A 234 1.25 -20.92 -27.55
CA GLY A 234 2.49 -21.46 -28.10
C GLY A 234 2.87 -22.83 -27.52
N ALA A 235 2.46 -23.14 -26.29
CA ALA A 235 2.70 -24.44 -25.67
C ALA A 235 1.84 -25.56 -26.28
N VAL A 236 0.73 -25.23 -26.94
CA VAL A 236 -0.16 -26.22 -27.58
C VAL A 236 0.41 -26.67 -28.92
N LYS A 237 1.23 -27.73 -28.88
CA LYS A 237 1.87 -28.32 -30.07
C LYS A 237 0.88 -28.98 -31.03
N THR A 238 -0.18 -29.58 -30.49
CA THR A 238 -1.22 -30.27 -31.27
C THR A 238 -2.58 -29.67 -30.95
N ARG A 239 -3.19 -28.98 -31.92
CA ARG A 239 -4.51 -28.38 -31.77
C ARG A 239 -5.60 -29.39 -32.09
N SER A 240 -6.38 -29.77 -31.09
CA SER A 240 -7.53 -30.69 -31.21
C SER A 240 -8.55 -30.34 -30.13
N GLU A 241 -9.83 -30.55 -30.42
CA GLU A 241 -10.92 -30.41 -29.43
C GLU A 241 -10.83 -31.48 -28.34
N ASP A 242 -10.18 -32.62 -28.60
CA ASP A 242 -9.94 -33.71 -27.63
C ASP A 242 -8.80 -33.43 -26.63
N ARG A 243 -8.18 -32.24 -26.66
CA ARG A 243 -7.01 -31.88 -25.84
C ARG A 243 -7.30 -30.70 -24.93
N LEU A 244 -6.75 -30.75 -23.72
CA LEU A 244 -6.89 -29.72 -22.69
C LEU A 244 -5.52 -29.39 -22.09
N LEU A 245 -5.03 -28.18 -22.32
CA LEU A 245 -3.86 -27.65 -21.62
C LEU A 245 -4.27 -27.10 -20.26
N VAL A 246 -3.73 -27.67 -19.17
CA VAL A 246 -3.94 -27.14 -17.81
C VAL A 246 -2.67 -26.51 -17.28
N VAL A 247 -2.78 -25.33 -16.67
CA VAL A 247 -1.76 -24.75 -15.79
C VAL A 247 -2.35 -24.59 -14.39
N ALA A 248 -1.57 -24.83 -13.34
CA ALA A 248 -2.09 -24.83 -11.97
C ALA A 248 -1.11 -24.15 -11.02
N THR A 249 -1.47 -23.04 -10.41
CA THR A 249 -0.60 -22.29 -9.48
C THR A 249 -1.26 -22.05 -8.14
N ASP A 250 -0.47 -21.59 -7.17
CA ASP A 250 -1.01 -20.86 -6.03
C ASP A 250 -1.88 -19.70 -6.54
N GLY A 251 -3.11 -19.58 -6.02
CA GLY A 251 -4.03 -18.52 -6.41
C GLY A 251 -3.53 -17.13 -6.01
N GLU A 252 -2.71 -17.04 -4.97
CA GLU A 252 -2.12 -15.78 -4.48
C GLU A 252 -1.12 -15.16 -5.46
N THR A 253 -0.65 -15.96 -6.42
CA THR A 253 0.13 -15.49 -7.56
C THR A 253 -0.61 -14.41 -8.36
N TYR A 254 -1.93 -14.46 -8.44
CA TYR A 254 -2.74 -13.50 -9.19
C TYR A 254 -3.10 -12.25 -8.37
N GLY A 255 -2.11 -11.62 -7.74
CA GLY A 255 -2.27 -10.32 -7.05
C GLY A 255 -1.34 -10.12 -5.85
N HIS A 256 -1.25 -11.10 -4.94
CA HIS A 256 -0.48 -10.97 -3.69
C HIS A 256 1.02 -11.19 -3.92
N HIS A 257 1.42 -12.29 -4.56
CA HIS A 257 2.84 -12.53 -4.89
C HIS A 257 3.31 -11.71 -6.09
N HIS A 258 2.43 -11.47 -7.06
CA HIS A 258 2.66 -10.59 -8.20
C HIS A 258 1.63 -9.49 -8.21
N LYS A 259 2.05 -8.28 -7.83
CA LYS A 259 1.20 -7.10 -7.81
C LYS A 259 0.61 -6.86 -9.20
N PHE A 260 -0.71 -6.66 -9.26
CA PHE A 260 -1.47 -6.51 -10.52
C PHE A 260 -1.55 -7.78 -11.38
N GLY A 261 -1.17 -8.95 -10.84
CA GLY A 261 -1.29 -10.24 -11.54
C GLY A 261 -2.73 -10.55 -11.95
N GLU A 262 -3.73 -10.10 -11.19
CA GLU A 262 -5.15 -10.20 -11.55
C GLU A 262 -5.49 -9.44 -12.83
N MET A 263 -4.81 -8.32 -13.11
CA MET A 263 -5.04 -7.51 -14.31
C MET A 263 -4.43 -8.19 -15.54
N ALA A 264 -3.24 -8.79 -15.39
CA ALA A 264 -2.64 -9.60 -16.45
C ALA A 264 -3.51 -10.83 -16.76
N LEU A 265 -4.09 -11.45 -15.73
CA LEU A 265 -5.03 -12.55 -15.88
C LEU A 265 -6.34 -12.13 -16.56
N ALA A 266 -6.88 -10.96 -16.22
CA ALA A 266 -8.05 -10.38 -16.89
C ALA A 266 -7.79 -10.13 -18.38
N ARG A 267 -6.63 -9.54 -18.69
CA ARG A 267 -6.21 -9.33 -20.08
C ARG A 267 -6.01 -10.64 -20.82
N LEU A 268 -5.45 -11.67 -20.16
CA LEU A 268 -5.36 -13.00 -20.74
C LEU A 268 -6.74 -13.52 -21.17
N PHE A 269 -7.71 -13.53 -20.26
CA PHE A 269 -9.04 -14.07 -20.55
C PHE A 269 -9.79 -13.28 -21.63
N GLU A 270 -9.70 -11.95 -21.61
CA GLU A 270 -10.26 -11.10 -22.67
C GLU A 270 -9.72 -11.50 -24.06
N ARG A 271 -8.45 -11.89 -24.14
CA ARG A 271 -7.79 -12.26 -25.40
C ARG A 271 -8.04 -13.71 -25.81
N LEU A 272 -8.18 -14.63 -24.84
CA LEU A 272 -8.56 -16.01 -25.12
C LEU A 272 -10.02 -16.12 -25.58
N ASP A 273 -10.94 -15.38 -24.95
CA ASP A 273 -12.36 -15.38 -25.35
C ASP A 273 -12.58 -14.77 -26.75
N ALA A 274 -11.70 -13.85 -27.16
CA ALA A 274 -11.71 -13.26 -28.50
C ALA A 274 -11.09 -14.17 -29.58
N ASP A 275 -10.42 -15.26 -29.20
CA ASP A 275 -9.76 -16.19 -30.12
C ASP A 275 -10.72 -17.34 -30.49
N PRO A 276 -11.21 -17.42 -31.74
CA PRO A 276 -12.16 -18.45 -32.15
C PRO A 276 -11.56 -19.87 -32.13
N ASP A 277 -10.23 -19.99 -32.04
CA ASP A 277 -9.54 -21.27 -31.93
C ASP A 277 -9.34 -21.76 -30.48
N VAL A 278 -9.72 -20.99 -29.47
CA VAL A 278 -9.53 -21.35 -28.06
C VAL A 278 -10.88 -21.51 -27.35
N ARG A 279 -10.98 -22.52 -26.48
CA ARG A 279 -12.09 -22.68 -25.53
C ARG A 279 -11.57 -22.75 -24.09
N LEU A 280 -12.39 -22.26 -23.15
CA LEU A 280 -12.12 -22.27 -21.71
C LEU A 280 -13.14 -23.14 -20.95
N PRO A 281 -13.15 -24.47 -21.16
CA PRO A 281 -14.15 -25.34 -20.58
C PRO A 281 -13.97 -25.51 -19.07
N ASP A 282 -15.05 -25.89 -18.38
CA ASP A 282 -14.95 -26.55 -17.09
C ASP A 282 -14.23 -27.90 -17.27
N ILE A 283 -13.24 -28.22 -16.42
CA ILE A 283 -12.43 -29.44 -16.57
C ILE A 283 -13.32 -30.68 -16.46
N GLY A 284 -14.24 -30.73 -15.51
CA GLY A 284 -15.09 -31.91 -15.32
C GLY A 284 -16.02 -32.17 -16.52
N THR A 285 -16.58 -31.10 -17.07
CA THR A 285 -17.43 -31.15 -18.27
C THR A 285 -16.61 -31.56 -19.50
N PHE A 286 -15.40 -31.02 -19.67
CA PHE A 286 -14.48 -31.46 -20.73
C PHE A 286 -14.19 -32.97 -20.64
N LEU A 287 -13.97 -33.51 -19.44
CA LEU A 287 -13.68 -34.93 -19.25
C LEU A 287 -14.89 -35.85 -19.52
N GLU A 288 -16.11 -35.34 -19.37
CA GLU A 288 -17.33 -36.07 -19.75
C GLU A 288 -17.50 -36.15 -21.26
N GLU A 289 -17.20 -35.05 -21.96
CA GLU A 289 -17.26 -34.97 -23.43
C GLU A 289 -16.09 -35.69 -24.10
N HIS A 290 -14.92 -35.67 -23.46
CA HIS A 290 -13.67 -36.27 -23.96
C HIS A 290 -13.04 -37.22 -22.91
N PRO A 291 -13.61 -38.42 -22.70
CA PRO A 291 -13.09 -39.39 -21.73
C PRO A 291 -11.63 -39.80 -21.99
N ALA A 292 -10.91 -40.12 -20.92
CA ALA A 292 -9.51 -40.55 -20.97
C ALA A 292 -9.33 -41.81 -21.84
N LYS A 293 -8.45 -41.71 -22.84
CA LYS A 293 -8.15 -42.80 -23.80
C LYS A 293 -6.90 -43.61 -23.42
N PHE A 294 -6.08 -43.08 -22.52
CA PHE A 294 -4.82 -43.68 -22.07
C PHE A 294 -4.87 -43.92 -20.58
N GLU A 295 -4.10 -44.89 -20.10
CA GLU A 295 -4.00 -45.17 -18.67
C GLU A 295 -2.68 -44.65 -18.11
N CYS A 296 -2.67 -44.28 -16.83
CA CYS A 296 -1.46 -43.92 -16.11
C CYS A 296 -1.32 -44.70 -14.79
N ILE A 297 -0.06 -44.84 -14.38
CA ILE A 297 0.37 -45.34 -13.08
C ILE A 297 0.97 -44.13 -12.37
N ILE A 298 0.40 -43.77 -11.21
CA ILE A 298 0.92 -42.68 -10.39
C ILE A 298 2.17 -43.13 -9.64
N LYS A 299 3.05 -42.17 -9.36
CA LYS A 299 4.18 -42.37 -8.45
C LYS A 299 3.66 -42.31 -7.02
N GLU A 300 3.80 -43.42 -6.29
CA GLU A 300 3.32 -43.52 -4.90
C GLU A 300 4.00 -42.49 -3.98
N ASN A 301 3.23 -41.98 -3.02
CA ASN A 301 3.70 -41.06 -1.97
C ASN A 301 4.46 -39.84 -2.54
N SER A 302 3.93 -39.27 -3.61
CA SER A 302 4.50 -38.12 -4.32
C SER A 302 3.75 -36.81 -4.01
N SER A 303 4.37 -35.66 -4.24
CA SER A 303 3.76 -34.32 -4.14
C SER A 303 4.43 -33.35 -5.11
N TRP A 304 3.77 -32.23 -5.44
CA TRP A 304 4.36 -31.19 -6.30
C TRP A 304 5.43 -30.32 -5.60
N SER A 305 5.39 -30.19 -4.28
CA SER A 305 6.16 -29.19 -3.53
C SER A 305 7.37 -29.79 -2.81
N CYS A 306 7.52 -31.12 -2.86
CA CYS A 306 8.71 -31.81 -2.39
C CYS A 306 9.16 -32.86 -3.40
N VAL A 307 10.35 -32.65 -3.98
CA VAL A 307 11.00 -33.61 -4.90
C VAL A 307 11.28 -34.97 -4.25
N HIS A 308 11.32 -35.02 -2.91
CA HIS A 308 11.45 -36.24 -2.11
C HIS A 308 10.10 -36.88 -1.76
N GLY A 309 9.03 -36.57 -2.49
CA GLY A 309 7.70 -37.12 -2.30
C GLY A 309 6.94 -36.43 -1.17
N ILE A 310 6.63 -37.16 -0.10
CA ILE A 310 5.91 -36.62 1.09
C ILE A 310 6.82 -36.40 2.30
N GLU A 311 8.13 -36.55 2.14
CA GLU A 311 9.08 -36.52 3.26
C GLU A 311 9.17 -35.15 3.95
N ARG A 312 8.83 -34.03 3.27
CA ARG A 312 8.75 -32.70 3.90
C ARG A 312 7.83 -32.66 5.12
N TRP A 313 6.78 -33.48 5.16
CA TRP A 313 5.80 -33.50 6.27
C TRP A 313 6.00 -34.68 7.23
N ARG A 314 7.13 -35.37 7.10
CA ARG A 314 7.46 -36.58 7.86
C ARG A 314 8.85 -36.52 8.48
N SER A 315 9.84 -36.02 7.76
CA SER A 315 11.25 -36.10 8.14
C SER A 315 12.09 -34.92 7.65
N ASP A 316 13.39 -34.95 7.95
CA ASP A 316 14.35 -33.98 7.44
C ASP A 316 14.81 -34.38 6.03
N CYS A 317 14.03 -33.99 5.02
CA CYS A 317 14.37 -34.18 3.62
C CYS A 317 15.29 -33.07 3.07
N GLY A 318 15.79 -32.15 3.91
CA GLY A 318 16.60 -31.00 3.50
C GLY A 318 15.87 -29.91 2.69
N CYS A 319 14.58 -30.09 2.37
CA CYS A 319 13.80 -29.04 1.70
C CYS A 319 13.48 -27.92 2.70
N SER A 320 13.98 -26.72 2.41
CA SER A 320 13.77 -25.51 3.21
C SER A 320 13.43 -24.32 2.31
N THR A 321 12.73 -23.33 2.88
CA THR A 321 12.40 -22.06 2.18
C THR A 321 12.93 -20.90 3.00
N GLY A 322 14.18 -20.53 2.71
CA GLY A 322 14.98 -19.63 3.54
C GLY A 322 15.76 -20.37 4.63
N GLY A 323 16.37 -19.64 5.55
CA GLY A 323 17.13 -20.20 6.69
C GLY A 323 18.53 -19.63 6.82
N ARG A 324 19.11 -19.69 8.02
CA ARG A 324 20.50 -19.30 8.26
C ARG A 324 21.42 -20.49 8.01
N SER A 325 22.69 -20.20 7.71
CA SER A 325 23.72 -21.24 7.65
C SER A 325 23.72 -22.07 8.95
N GLY A 326 23.67 -23.39 8.82
CA GLY A 326 23.62 -24.35 9.93
C GLY A 326 22.22 -24.74 10.44
N TRP A 327 21.14 -24.18 9.88
CA TRP A 327 19.78 -24.62 10.21
C TRP A 327 19.42 -25.94 9.49
N ASN A 328 18.61 -26.78 10.14
CA ASN A 328 18.13 -28.06 9.62
C ASN A 328 16.64 -28.28 9.95
N GLN A 329 16.06 -29.35 9.40
CA GLN A 329 14.65 -29.69 9.57
C GLN A 329 14.45 -30.98 10.39
N ALA A 330 15.45 -31.36 11.19
CA ALA A 330 15.43 -32.54 12.05
C ALA A 330 14.30 -32.51 13.11
N TRP A 331 13.71 -31.34 13.37
CA TRP A 331 12.56 -31.17 14.25
C TRP A 331 11.27 -31.77 13.72
N ARG A 332 11.13 -31.95 12.39
CA ARG A 332 9.88 -32.42 11.77
C ARG A 332 9.51 -33.82 12.26
N LYS A 333 10.41 -34.80 12.15
CA LYS A 333 10.09 -36.19 12.56
C LYS A 333 9.64 -36.29 14.03
N PRO A 334 10.36 -35.74 15.03
CA PRO A 334 9.91 -35.79 16.41
C PRO A 334 8.60 -35.03 16.66
N LEU A 335 8.35 -33.91 15.96
CA LEU A 335 7.08 -33.20 16.05
C LEU A 335 5.93 -34.07 15.54
N ARG A 336 6.14 -34.75 14.40
CA ARG A 336 5.15 -35.62 13.79
C ARG A 336 4.81 -36.80 14.70
N GLU A 337 5.83 -37.44 15.24
CA GLU A 337 5.66 -38.52 16.22
C GLU A 337 4.93 -38.07 17.50
N ALA A 338 5.11 -36.81 17.93
CA ALA A 338 4.36 -36.25 19.05
C ALA A 338 2.87 -36.11 18.71
N PHE A 339 2.57 -35.59 17.52
CA PHE A 339 1.20 -35.47 17.01
C PHE A 339 0.54 -36.83 16.81
N ASP A 340 1.24 -37.82 16.24
CA ASP A 340 0.71 -39.17 16.02
C ASP A 340 0.37 -39.87 17.35
N ARG A 341 1.17 -39.67 18.39
CA ARG A 341 0.85 -40.19 19.74
C ARG A 341 -0.34 -39.50 20.39
N LEU A 342 -0.49 -38.19 20.18
CA LEU A 342 -1.64 -37.45 20.67
C LEU A 342 -2.91 -37.91 19.94
N ALA A 343 -2.85 -38.02 18.62
CA ALA A 343 -3.94 -38.48 17.76
C ALA A 343 -4.57 -39.79 18.27
N VAL A 344 -3.77 -40.85 18.45
CA VAL A 344 -4.25 -42.15 18.95
C VAL A 344 -5.05 -42.03 20.25
N ARG A 345 -4.67 -41.10 21.13
CA ARG A 345 -5.34 -40.90 22.42
C ARG A 345 -6.64 -40.11 22.28
N VAL A 346 -6.63 -39.05 21.47
CA VAL A 346 -7.83 -38.26 21.17
C VAL A 346 -8.86 -39.16 20.47
N ASP A 347 -8.44 -39.90 19.45
CA ASP A 347 -9.26 -40.87 18.72
C ASP A 347 -9.90 -41.92 19.67
N GLY A 348 -9.10 -42.46 20.61
CA GLY A 348 -9.59 -43.41 21.61
C GLY A 348 -10.65 -42.82 22.55
N ILE A 349 -10.42 -41.60 23.06
CA ILE A 349 -11.36 -40.90 23.95
C ILE A 349 -12.63 -40.50 23.20
N PHE A 350 -12.49 -40.06 21.94
CA PHE A 350 -13.61 -39.77 21.06
C PHE A 350 -14.49 -41.01 20.85
N SER A 351 -13.88 -42.14 20.50
CA SER A 351 -14.57 -43.42 20.33
C SER A 351 -15.27 -43.88 21.61
N GLU A 352 -14.60 -43.82 22.76
CA GLU A 352 -15.18 -44.16 24.07
C GLU A 352 -16.38 -43.25 24.41
N THR A 353 -16.31 -41.96 24.07
CA THR A 353 -17.35 -40.98 24.39
C THR A 353 -18.58 -41.14 23.49
N VAL A 354 -18.40 -41.45 22.21
CA VAL A 354 -19.47 -41.43 21.20
C VAL A 354 -20.08 -42.81 20.93
N SER A 355 -19.30 -43.89 21.04
CA SER A 355 -19.76 -45.26 20.75
C SER A 355 -21.00 -45.74 21.51
N PRO A 356 -21.35 -45.23 22.72
CA PRO A 356 -22.62 -45.57 23.36
C PRO A 356 -23.86 -45.06 22.61
N TYR A 357 -23.71 -44.10 21.70
CA TYR A 357 -24.82 -43.40 21.04
C TYR A 357 -24.94 -43.73 19.55
N CYS A 358 -23.81 -43.87 18.84
CA CYS A 358 -23.78 -44.17 17.40
C CYS A 358 -22.38 -44.65 16.96
N ASP A 359 -22.18 -44.92 15.67
CA ASP A 359 -20.82 -45.06 15.12
C ASP A 359 -20.06 -43.72 15.25
N PRO A 360 -18.94 -43.68 16.00
CA PRO A 360 -18.16 -42.46 16.19
C PRO A 360 -17.69 -41.85 14.86
N TRP A 361 -17.23 -42.68 13.93
CA TRP A 361 -16.63 -42.20 12.69
C TRP A 361 -17.67 -41.66 11.72
N GLU A 362 -18.87 -42.27 11.68
CA GLU A 362 -20.01 -41.74 10.95
C GLU A 362 -20.43 -40.36 11.48
N LEU A 363 -20.57 -40.21 12.81
CA LEU A 363 -20.91 -38.91 13.41
C LEU A 363 -19.84 -37.85 13.14
N ARG A 364 -18.54 -38.23 13.22
CA ARG A 364 -17.43 -37.34 12.86
C ARG A 364 -17.54 -36.87 11.42
N ASN A 365 -17.83 -37.77 10.48
CA ASN A 365 -18.03 -37.43 9.07
C ASN A 365 -19.21 -36.48 8.86
N LEU A 366 -20.32 -36.66 9.59
CA LEU A 366 -21.50 -35.80 9.53
C LEU A 366 -21.29 -34.42 10.17
N SER A 367 -20.36 -34.29 11.11
CA SER A 367 -20.13 -33.04 11.86
C SER A 367 -19.70 -31.84 11.02
N ILE A 368 -19.35 -32.03 9.74
CA ILE A 368 -19.19 -30.91 8.81
C ILE A 368 -20.46 -30.07 8.64
N GLU A 369 -21.65 -30.65 8.85
CA GLU A 369 -22.91 -29.90 8.87
C GLU A 369 -22.90 -28.78 9.93
N TYR A 370 -22.19 -29.03 11.02
CA TYR A 370 -21.95 -28.11 12.12
C TYR A 370 -20.74 -27.20 11.86
N PHE A 371 -19.62 -27.72 11.32
CA PHE A 371 -18.37 -26.96 11.16
C PHE A 371 -18.26 -26.09 9.89
N ARG A 372 -19.11 -26.27 8.87
CA ARG A 372 -18.93 -25.57 7.58
C ARG A 372 -19.25 -24.07 7.58
N SER A 373 -20.16 -23.61 8.45
CA SER A 373 -20.57 -22.20 8.52
C SER A 373 -19.84 -21.44 9.63
N ALA A 374 -19.53 -20.17 9.40
CA ALA A 374 -18.97 -19.32 10.43
C ALA A 374 -20.07 -18.82 11.40
N ASN A 375 -19.90 -19.11 12.69
CA ASN A 375 -20.81 -18.65 13.75
C ASN A 375 -20.37 -17.28 14.29
N ARG A 376 -21.32 -16.44 14.74
CA ARG A 376 -21.01 -15.08 15.22
C ARG A 376 -20.40 -15.07 16.62
N ASN A 377 -20.74 -16.06 17.45
CA ASN A 377 -20.21 -16.21 18.82
C ASN A 377 -20.33 -17.66 19.32
N ASN A 378 -19.66 -17.95 20.44
CA ASN A 378 -19.61 -19.30 21.04
C ASN A 378 -20.98 -19.83 21.48
N LYS A 379 -21.94 -18.96 21.82
CA LYS A 379 -23.29 -19.39 22.20
C LYS A 379 -24.05 -19.94 21.00
N GLU A 380 -24.02 -19.22 19.88
CA GLU A 380 -24.63 -19.68 18.62
C GLU A 380 -23.98 -20.98 18.12
N GLU A 381 -22.65 -21.10 18.27
CA GLU A 381 -21.93 -22.33 17.94
C GLU A 381 -22.39 -23.50 18.82
N TYR A 382 -22.52 -23.31 20.14
CA TYR A 382 -23.03 -24.35 21.03
C TYR A 382 -24.48 -24.74 20.71
N GLU A 383 -25.37 -23.76 20.47
CA GLU A 383 -26.78 -24.00 20.11
C GLU A 383 -26.91 -24.82 18.83
N LYS A 384 -26.18 -24.45 17.76
CA LYS A 384 -26.14 -25.24 16.51
C LYS A 384 -25.54 -26.62 16.68
N GLY A 385 -24.56 -26.76 17.57
CA GLY A 385 -24.00 -28.07 17.94
C GLY A 385 -25.08 -28.96 18.56
N LEU A 386 -25.87 -28.44 19.49
CA LEU A 386 -26.99 -29.18 20.08
C LEU A 386 -28.08 -29.51 19.06
N GLU A 387 -28.39 -28.60 18.14
CA GLU A 387 -29.31 -28.87 17.03
C GLU A 387 -28.80 -30.00 16.12
N PHE A 388 -27.49 -30.00 15.79
CA PHE A 388 -26.84 -31.07 15.04
C PHE A 388 -26.95 -32.42 15.75
N LEU A 389 -26.65 -32.48 17.06
CA LEU A 389 -26.78 -33.71 17.82
C LEU A 389 -28.24 -34.17 17.91
N SER A 390 -29.18 -33.25 18.14
CA SER A 390 -30.61 -33.56 18.18
C SER A 390 -31.10 -34.18 16.86
N LYS A 391 -30.63 -33.64 15.73
CA LYS A 391 -30.96 -34.15 14.39
C LYS A 391 -30.48 -35.58 14.15
N HIS A 392 -29.27 -35.92 14.59
CA HIS A 392 -28.63 -37.21 14.24
C HIS A 392 -28.75 -38.27 15.34
N LEU A 393 -28.92 -37.88 16.59
CA LEU A 393 -28.95 -38.78 17.75
C LEU A 393 -30.26 -38.70 18.57
N GLY A 394 -31.16 -37.77 18.24
CA GLY A 394 -32.41 -37.56 18.97
C GLY A 394 -32.23 -36.84 20.31
N ASN A 395 -33.09 -37.15 21.30
CA ASN A 395 -33.05 -36.51 22.61
C ASN A 395 -31.84 -36.99 23.44
N ILE A 396 -30.77 -36.20 23.44
CA ILE A 396 -29.60 -36.37 24.31
C ILE A 396 -29.67 -35.37 25.47
N GLY A 397 -29.27 -35.81 26.68
CA GLY A 397 -29.18 -34.94 27.84
C GLY A 397 -28.13 -33.85 27.67
N GLU A 398 -28.31 -32.69 28.30
CA GLU A 398 -27.44 -31.52 28.12
C GLU A 398 -25.96 -31.83 28.44
N LYS A 399 -25.71 -32.65 29.46
CA LYS A 399 -24.36 -33.04 29.87
C LYS A 399 -23.69 -33.96 28.85
N GLU A 400 -24.42 -34.98 28.40
CA GLU A 400 -23.95 -35.93 27.39
C GLU A 400 -23.70 -35.22 26.05
N GLY A 401 -24.59 -34.31 25.66
CA GLY A 401 -24.45 -33.48 24.46
C GLY A 401 -23.20 -32.60 24.52
N ALA A 402 -22.96 -31.92 25.65
CA ALA A 402 -21.75 -31.13 25.85
C ALA A 402 -20.46 -31.96 25.76
N SER A 403 -20.46 -33.19 26.30
CA SER A 403 -19.32 -34.11 26.19
C SER A 403 -19.07 -34.54 24.74
N ILE A 404 -20.11 -34.89 23.99
CA ILE A 404 -19.99 -35.28 22.57
C ILE A 404 -19.50 -34.10 21.72
N LEU A 405 -20.04 -32.89 21.93
CA LEU A 405 -19.55 -31.69 21.22
C LEU A 405 -18.09 -31.38 21.54
N SER A 406 -17.68 -31.55 22.80
CA SER A 406 -16.27 -31.38 23.20
C SER A 406 -15.37 -32.43 22.55
N ALA A 407 -15.85 -33.67 22.37
CA ALA A 407 -15.12 -34.73 21.71
C ALA A 407 -14.99 -34.49 20.20
N LEU A 408 -16.06 -34.01 19.54
CA LEU A 408 -16.03 -33.60 18.12
C LEU A 408 -15.08 -32.43 17.88
N GLU A 409 -15.05 -31.45 18.80
CA GLU A 409 -14.10 -30.33 18.71
C GLU A 409 -12.67 -30.80 18.94
N ALA A 410 -12.43 -31.75 19.84
CA ALA A 410 -11.11 -32.36 20.03
C ALA A 410 -10.62 -33.05 18.74
N GLU A 411 -11.48 -33.79 18.05
CA GLU A 411 -11.18 -34.40 16.75
C GLU A 411 -10.88 -33.35 15.66
N ARG A 412 -11.63 -32.24 15.62
CA ARG A 412 -11.38 -31.15 14.67
C ARG A 412 -10.00 -30.52 14.89
N MET A 413 -9.67 -30.18 16.15
CA MET A 413 -8.36 -29.64 16.52
C MET A 413 -7.24 -30.63 16.20
N ARG A 414 -7.47 -31.92 16.50
CA ARG A 414 -6.55 -33.01 16.19
C ARG A 414 -6.30 -33.14 14.69
N MET A 415 -7.27 -32.90 13.82
CA MET A 415 -7.03 -32.87 12.36
C MET A 415 -6.28 -31.61 11.90
N PHE A 416 -6.55 -30.45 12.51
CA PHE A 416 -5.91 -29.18 12.16
C PHE A 416 -4.41 -29.12 12.55
N MET A 417 -3.96 -29.88 13.54
CA MET A 417 -2.52 -29.96 13.86
C MET A 417 -1.68 -30.60 12.72
N TYR A 418 -2.31 -31.23 11.73
CA TYR A 418 -1.62 -31.82 10.58
C TYR A 418 -1.67 -30.99 9.30
N THR A 419 -2.17 -29.74 9.37
CA THR A 419 -2.17 -28.83 8.23
C THR A 419 -0.76 -28.67 7.65
N SER A 420 -0.63 -28.77 6.34
CA SER A 420 0.63 -28.81 5.58
C SER A 420 1.59 -27.63 5.86
N CYS A 421 1.06 -26.42 6.04
CA CYS A 421 1.84 -25.19 6.19
C CYS A 421 2.75 -25.19 7.42
N GLY A 422 2.34 -25.86 8.51
CA GLY A 422 3.12 -25.95 9.75
C GLY A 422 4.45 -26.70 9.61
N TRP A 423 4.69 -27.31 8.45
CA TRP A 423 5.88 -28.11 8.15
C TRP A 423 6.79 -27.44 7.12
N PHE A 424 6.32 -26.37 6.46
CA PHE A 424 6.94 -25.83 5.27
C PHE A 424 8.20 -24.99 5.58
N PHE A 425 8.15 -24.18 6.65
CA PHE A 425 9.20 -23.23 7.03
C PHE A 425 10.36 -23.86 7.81
N ASN A 426 11.38 -23.05 8.10
CA ASN A 426 12.70 -23.57 8.48
C ASN A 426 12.84 -23.97 9.96
N ASP A 427 11.97 -23.49 10.84
CA ASP A 427 12.10 -23.67 12.29
C ASP A 427 10.76 -23.87 13.01
N ILE A 428 10.81 -24.53 14.17
CA ILE A 428 9.66 -24.74 15.06
C ILE A 428 9.06 -23.44 15.61
N SER A 429 9.80 -22.33 15.55
CA SER A 429 9.32 -21.01 15.97
C SER A 429 8.58 -20.23 14.87
N GLY A 430 8.42 -20.81 13.67
CA GLY A 430 7.58 -20.25 12.62
C GLY A 430 6.12 -20.08 13.04
N VAL A 431 5.42 -19.09 12.48
CA VAL A 431 4.05 -18.75 12.86
C VAL A 431 3.09 -19.93 12.61
N GLU A 432 3.24 -20.59 11.46
CA GLU A 432 2.44 -21.75 11.05
C GLU A 432 2.74 -22.96 11.92
N THR A 433 4.00 -23.17 12.31
CA THR A 433 4.37 -24.26 13.22
C THR A 433 3.79 -24.05 14.62
N LYS A 434 3.81 -22.80 15.12
CA LYS A 434 3.16 -22.44 16.39
C LYS A 434 1.66 -22.70 16.35
N GLN A 435 1.02 -22.41 15.21
CA GLN A 435 -0.41 -22.64 15.02
C GLN A 435 -0.77 -24.12 15.06
N VAL A 436 -0.04 -25.01 14.38
CA VAL A 436 -0.35 -26.45 14.47
C VAL A 436 -0.10 -27.02 15.87
N VAL A 437 0.88 -26.48 16.61
CA VAL A 437 1.10 -26.85 18.02
C VAL A 437 -0.02 -26.33 18.92
N SER A 438 -0.60 -25.16 18.64
CA SER A 438 -1.73 -24.64 19.43
C SER A 438 -2.97 -25.51 19.26
N PHE A 439 -3.25 -26.00 18.05
CA PHE A 439 -4.29 -27.01 17.81
C PHE A 439 -4.03 -28.31 18.59
N ALA A 440 -2.78 -28.80 18.61
CA ALA A 440 -2.41 -29.98 19.39
C ALA A 440 -2.64 -29.78 20.90
N VAL A 441 -2.28 -28.62 21.44
CA VAL A 441 -2.51 -28.29 22.86
C VAL A 441 -4.01 -28.24 23.17
N ARG A 442 -4.82 -27.63 22.29
CA ARG A 442 -6.27 -27.58 22.46
C ARG A 442 -6.93 -28.95 22.40
N ALA A 443 -6.51 -29.80 21.46
CA ALA A 443 -6.98 -31.19 21.38
C ALA A 443 -6.66 -31.97 22.66
N ALA A 444 -5.44 -31.81 23.20
CA ALA A 444 -5.01 -32.44 24.45
C ALA A 444 -5.81 -31.93 25.67
N GLU A 445 -6.11 -30.64 25.73
CA GLU A 445 -6.93 -30.03 26.80
C GLU A 445 -8.36 -30.60 26.81
N LEU A 446 -9.00 -30.63 25.64
CA LEU A 446 -10.37 -31.15 25.49
C LEU A 446 -10.44 -32.66 25.83
N ALA A 447 -9.53 -33.46 25.28
CA ALA A 447 -9.47 -34.89 25.55
C ALA A 447 -9.11 -35.20 27.02
N GLY A 448 -8.24 -34.39 27.63
CA GLY A 448 -7.90 -34.51 29.05
C GLY A 448 -9.10 -34.22 29.96
N SER A 449 -9.89 -33.20 29.61
CA SER A 449 -11.11 -32.85 30.33
C SER A 449 -12.19 -33.95 30.25
N LEU A 450 -12.29 -34.64 29.11
CA LEU A 450 -13.23 -35.75 28.92
C LEU A 450 -12.82 -37.03 29.66
N SER A 451 -11.53 -37.35 29.66
CA SER A 451 -10.99 -38.59 30.23
C SER A 451 -10.56 -38.50 31.70
N GLY A 452 -10.40 -37.28 32.23
CA GLY A 452 -9.80 -37.02 33.54
C GLY A 452 -8.30 -37.31 33.61
N ARG A 453 -7.62 -37.46 32.46
CA ARG A 453 -6.19 -37.77 32.35
C ARG A 453 -5.39 -36.53 31.98
N ASP A 454 -4.15 -36.45 32.45
CA ASP A 454 -3.23 -35.36 32.11
C ASP A 454 -2.54 -35.61 30.75
N ILE A 455 -3.27 -35.33 29.67
CA ILE A 455 -2.78 -35.52 28.29
C ILE A 455 -1.79 -34.42 27.88
N ILE A 456 -1.90 -33.23 28.48
CA ILE A 456 -1.02 -32.09 28.18
C ILE A 456 0.42 -32.41 28.59
N SER A 457 0.62 -32.94 29.80
CA SER A 457 1.97 -33.29 30.27
C SER A 457 2.65 -34.30 29.34
N ASP A 458 1.91 -35.30 28.87
CA ASP A 458 2.42 -36.28 27.92
C ASP A 458 2.72 -35.69 26.54
N LEU A 459 1.90 -34.74 26.06
CA LEU A 459 2.20 -34.00 24.83
C LEU A 459 3.51 -33.21 24.98
N LEU A 460 3.68 -32.48 26.09
CA LEU A 460 4.89 -31.69 26.35
C LEU A 460 6.15 -32.55 26.41
N ILE A 461 6.10 -33.73 27.02
CA ILE A 461 7.21 -34.70 27.02
C ILE A 461 7.62 -35.08 25.59
N ASN A 462 6.66 -35.26 24.69
CA ASN A 462 6.96 -35.60 23.30
C ASN A 462 7.43 -34.39 22.48
N LEU A 463 6.85 -33.21 22.68
CA LEU A 463 7.28 -31.96 22.03
C LEU A 463 8.72 -31.56 22.39
N GLU A 464 9.23 -31.97 23.56
CA GLU A 464 10.61 -31.72 23.97
C GLU A 464 11.65 -32.34 23.02
N LYS A 465 11.28 -33.41 22.30
CA LYS A 465 12.14 -34.12 21.34
C LYS A 465 12.32 -33.35 20.02
N ALA A 466 11.38 -32.48 19.67
CA ALA A 466 11.47 -31.64 18.47
C ALA A 466 12.38 -30.44 18.74
N LYS A 467 13.68 -30.57 18.41
CA LYS A 467 14.72 -29.56 18.69
C LYS A 467 14.73 -28.44 17.65
N GLY A 468 14.55 -27.20 18.11
CA GLY A 468 14.58 -26.02 17.25
C GLY A 468 15.99 -25.55 16.91
N ASN A 469 16.08 -24.70 15.90
CA ASN A 469 17.31 -24.09 15.40
C ASN A 469 17.69 -22.80 16.15
N THR A 470 16.82 -22.28 17.03
CA THR A 470 17.03 -21.00 17.73
C THR A 470 17.32 -21.21 19.22
N LYS A 471 18.19 -20.36 19.80
CA LYS A 471 18.45 -20.36 21.25
C LYS A 471 17.22 -19.98 22.08
N GLY A 472 16.33 -19.15 21.52
CA GLY A 472 15.09 -18.72 22.17
C GLY A 472 14.06 -19.84 22.30
N TYR A 473 13.98 -20.72 21.30
CA TYR A 473 13.09 -21.87 21.27
C TYR A 473 13.91 -23.14 21.00
N PRO A 474 14.61 -23.66 22.03
CA PRO A 474 15.48 -24.82 21.85
C PRO A 474 14.70 -26.11 21.51
N ASN A 475 13.40 -26.15 21.81
CA ASN A 475 12.51 -27.23 21.43
C ASN A 475 11.03 -26.78 21.44
N ALA A 476 10.15 -27.61 20.87
CA ALA A 476 8.73 -27.27 20.72
C ALA A 476 7.98 -27.19 22.07
N LYS A 477 8.42 -27.92 23.10
CA LYS A 477 7.87 -27.80 24.47
C LYS A 477 8.08 -26.40 25.03
N VAL A 478 9.32 -25.89 25.00
CA VAL A 478 9.63 -24.54 25.49
C VAL A 478 8.85 -23.47 24.73
N MET A 479 8.65 -23.65 23.43
CA MET A 479 7.81 -22.77 22.62
C MET A 479 6.35 -22.82 23.10
N ALA A 480 5.77 -24.01 23.26
CA ALA A 480 4.39 -24.18 23.70
C ALA A 480 4.17 -23.59 25.10
N GLU A 481 5.06 -23.86 26.05
CA GLU A 481 4.98 -23.33 27.42
C GLU A 481 5.01 -21.81 27.48
N ARG A 482 5.83 -21.16 26.63
CA ARG A 482 5.99 -19.70 26.63
C ARG A 482 4.87 -18.97 25.90
N GLU A 483 4.39 -19.49 24.78
CA GLU A 483 3.52 -18.74 23.87
C GLU A 483 2.10 -19.28 23.74
N ILE A 484 1.83 -20.49 24.21
CA ILE A 484 0.53 -21.15 24.00
C ILE A 484 -0.13 -21.44 25.37
N MET A 485 0.62 -22.03 26.30
CA MET A 485 0.09 -22.57 27.56
C MET A 485 -0.47 -21.53 28.53
N TYR A 486 -0.18 -20.23 28.38
CA TYR A 486 -0.82 -19.22 29.25
C TYR A 486 -2.35 -19.17 29.03
N LYS A 487 -2.83 -19.57 27.84
CA LYS A 487 -4.25 -19.58 27.50
C LYS A 487 -5.03 -20.67 28.24
N THR A 488 -4.40 -21.81 28.53
CA THR A 488 -5.06 -22.91 29.26
C THR A 488 -5.37 -22.57 30.72
N ARG A 489 -4.68 -21.58 31.30
CA ARG A 489 -4.90 -21.14 32.69
C ARG A 489 -6.09 -20.19 32.86
N CYS A 490 -6.51 -19.51 31.79
CA CYS A 490 -7.64 -18.57 31.83
C CYS A 490 -9.00 -19.26 31.63
N SER A 491 -9.02 -20.47 31.07
CA SER A 491 -10.24 -21.26 30.81
C SER A 491 -10.85 -21.91 32.05
N GLY A 492 -10.14 -21.91 33.19
CA GLY A 492 -10.40 -22.84 34.31
C GLY A 492 -11.19 -22.31 35.52
N ASN A 493 -11.57 -21.03 35.61
CA ASN A 493 -12.21 -20.50 36.83
C ASN A 493 -13.68 -20.10 36.63
N GLY A 494 -14.54 -21.11 36.63
CA GLY A 494 -15.94 -20.98 37.04
C GLY A 494 -16.12 -21.54 38.44
N SER A 495 -16.56 -20.68 39.37
CA SER A 495 -17.10 -20.93 40.72
C SER A 495 -16.21 -20.69 41.96
N ASN A 496 -16.82 -19.91 42.87
CA ASN A 496 -16.55 -19.66 44.30
C ASN A 496 -15.52 -18.59 44.69
N GLY A 497 -16.06 -17.39 44.91
CA GLY A 497 -15.37 -16.28 45.55
C GLY A 497 -15.11 -16.49 47.04
N LYS A 498 -14.02 -15.88 47.51
CA LYS A 498 -13.90 -15.24 48.81
C LYS A 498 -13.06 -13.98 48.64
N HIS A 499 -13.68 -12.84 48.96
CA HIS A 499 -12.97 -11.59 49.23
C HIS A 499 -11.91 -11.80 50.32
N ALA A 500 -10.68 -11.33 50.07
CA ALA A 500 -9.81 -10.72 51.08
C ALA A 500 -8.63 -9.97 50.41
N ASN A 501 -8.79 -8.64 50.36
CA ASN A 501 -7.81 -7.54 50.40
C ASN A 501 -6.31 -7.78 50.12
N GLY A 502 -5.76 -6.94 49.23
CA GLY A 502 -4.35 -6.52 49.26
C GLY A 502 -3.88 -5.68 48.06
N GLY A 503 -3.98 -4.34 48.16
CA GLY A 503 -3.08 -3.36 47.51
C GLY A 503 -3.43 -2.87 46.09
N THR A 504 -4.20 -1.78 45.95
CA THR A 504 -3.78 -0.40 45.54
C THR A 504 -3.21 -0.30 44.12
N SER A 505 -4.00 0.10 43.10
CA SER A 505 -4.26 1.49 42.66
C SER A 505 -3.02 2.31 42.32
N LEU A 506 -2.95 2.87 41.11
CA LEU A 506 -2.79 4.31 40.86
C LEU A 506 -2.69 4.62 39.36
N VAL A 507 -3.74 5.25 38.83
CA VAL A 507 -3.69 6.22 37.74
C VAL A 507 -4.40 7.46 38.29
N SER A 508 -3.64 8.52 38.63
CA SER A 508 -3.90 9.91 38.23
C SER A 508 -2.98 10.89 38.97
N ASP A 509 -2.64 11.95 38.24
CA ASP A 509 -2.18 13.28 38.66
C ASP A 509 -0.72 13.51 39.04
N LEU A 510 -0.02 14.31 38.22
CA LEU A 510 0.39 15.67 38.56
C LEU A 510 1.12 16.38 37.40
N GLU A 511 0.54 17.50 36.95
CA GLU A 511 1.24 18.55 36.23
C GLU A 511 1.94 19.54 37.19
N SER A 512 3.08 20.06 36.72
CA SER A 512 3.77 21.30 37.12
C SER A 512 4.53 21.33 38.47
N THR A 513 5.87 21.44 38.41
CA THR A 513 6.64 22.68 38.67
C THR A 513 8.15 22.43 38.53
N GLY A 514 8.86 23.36 37.88
CA GLY A 514 10.20 23.79 38.33
C GLY A 514 11.44 23.14 37.71
N PHE A 515 12.15 23.93 36.90
CA PHE A 515 13.49 23.72 36.34
C PHE A 515 14.57 23.31 37.35
N GLY A 516 15.52 22.48 36.89
CA GLY A 516 16.93 22.55 37.28
C GLY A 516 17.62 21.21 37.59
N GLY A 517 18.61 20.84 36.77
CA GLY A 517 19.72 19.97 37.20
C GLY A 517 19.89 18.67 36.42
N GLU A 518 20.94 18.63 35.61
CA GLU A 518 21.51 17.48 34.91
C GLU A 518 21.56 16.18 35.74
N LYS A 519 21.18 15.07 35.11
CA LYS A 519 21.99 13.84 35.03
C LYS A 519 21.42 12.90 33.95
N MET A 520 22.18 12.76 32.86
CA MET A 520 22.08 11.61 31.95
C MET A 520 22.34 10.34 32.74
N THR A 521 21.31 9.55 33.02
CA THR A 521 21.35 8.08 33.13
C THR A 521 19.94 7.59 33.45
N ASP A 522 19.10 7.41 32.44
CA ASP A 522 17.90 6.57 32.57
C ASP A 522 17.68 5.82 31.25
N MET A 523 18.47 4.78 31.04
CA MET A 523 18.08 3.69 30.14
C MET A 523 16.98 2.90 30.84
N ASN A 524 15.75 3.22 30.47
CA ASN A 524 14.53 2.60 30.97
C ASN A 524 14.43 1.15 30.45
N TYR A 525 15.11 0.19 31.10
CA TYR A 525 14.96 -1.26 30.85
C TYR A 525 13.68 -1.82 31.51
N GLY A 526 12.54 -1.15 31.28
CA GLY A 526 11.22 -1.54 31.80
C GLY A 526 10.17 -1.86 30.74
N GLY A 527 10.48 -1.66 29.46
CA GLY A 527 9.62 -1.99 28.31
C GLY A 527 10.32 -2.96 27.37
N ASN A 528 9.54 -3.72 26.58
CA ASN A 528 10.01 -4.64 25.55
C ASN A 528 11.30 -4.15 24.84
N LEU A 529 12.39 -4.92 24.92
CA LEU A 529 13.69 -4.61 24.29
C LEU A 529 13.54 -4.24 22.80
N ALA A 530 12.57 -4.84 22.10
CA ALA A 530 12.28 -4.51 20.72
C ALA A 530 11.83 -3.05 20.57
N GLN A 531 11.01 -2.52 21.48
CA GLN A 531 10.51 -1.15 21.46
C GLN A 531 11.60 -0.13 21.82
N SER A 532 12.50 -0.47 22.76
CA SER A 532 13.69 0.35 23.04
C SER A 532 14.65 0.37 21.86
N ILE A 533 14.91 -0.77 21.22
CA ILE A 533 15.73 -0.84 19.99
C ILE A 533 15.07 -0.06 18.86
N LEU A 534 13.76 -0.21 18.64
CA LEU A 534 13.01 0.52 17.61
C LEU A 534 13.09 2.03 17.88
N SER A 535 12.82 2.46 19.11
CA SER A 535 12.95 3.86 19.51
C SER A 535 14.37 4.41 19.30
N THR A 536 15.42 3.61 19.54
CA THR A 536 16.80 4.02 19.26
C THR A 536 17.04 4.10 17.74
N LEU A 537 16.66 3.06 16.98
CA LEU A 537 16.78 3.05 15.51
C LEU A 537 16.03 4.21 14.85
N GLU A 538 14.89 4.60 15.40
CA GLU A 538 14.07 5.67 14.87
C GLU A 538 14.57 7.05 15.27
N ARG A 539 15.21 7.23 16.44
CA ARG A 539 15.61 8.55 16.92
C ARG A 539 17.09 8.87 16.68
N ASP A 540 17.93 7.86 16.55
CA ASP A 540 19.37 8.04 16.42
C ASP A 540 19.74 8.51 14.98
N PRO A 541 20.44 9.65 14.84
CA PRO A 541 20.94 10.18 13.58
C PRO A 541 21.68 9.16 12.70
N ALA A 542 22.34 8.17 13.32
CA ALA A 542 23.12 7.14 12.62
C ALA A 542 22.25 6.22 11.74
N PHE A 543 20.94 6.16 11.94
CA PHE A 543 20.06 5.29 11.13
C PHE A 543 19.33 6.03 10.02
N ARG A 544 19.58 7.33 9.82
CA ARG A 544 19.05 8.08 8.68
C ARG A 544 19.90 7.86 7.45
N ASN A 545 19.26 7.45 6.36
CA ASN A 545 19.94 7.12 5.10
C ASN A 545 19.66 8.15 3.98
N VAL A 546 18.66 9.03 4.15
CA VAL A 546 18.34 10.12 3.21
C VAL A 546 18.39 11.48 3.90
N ALA A 547 19.06 12.45 3.28
CA ALA A 547 19.02 13.85 3.67
C ALA A 547 18.35 14.67 2.55
N TYR A 548 17.25 15.33 2.87
CA TYR A 548 16.44 16.11 1.94
C TYR A 548 16.75 17.60 2.11
N PHE A 549 17.34 18.22 1.09
CA PHE A 549 17.73 19.63 1.10
C PHE A 549 16.75 20.45 0.28
N SER A 550 16.23 21.52 0.87
CA SER A 550 15.41 22.50 0.15
C SER A 550 15.63 23.90 0.73
N MET A 551 15.49 24.91 -0.12
CA MET A 551 15.57 26.30 0.32
C MET A 551 14.37 26.70 1.19
N GLU A 552 13.22 26.06 1.00
CA GLU A 552 12.00 26.31 1.76
C GLU A 552 11.30 25.01 2.16
N ILE A 553 10.72 24.97 3.37
CA ILE A 553 9.91 23.86 3.85
C ILE A 553 8.66 24.42 4.56
N GLY A 554 7.48 24.09 4.05
CA GLY A 554 6.18 24.51 4.58
C GLY A 554 5.57 23.48 5.52
N LEU A 555 5.74 23.66 6.83
CA LEU A 555 5.25 22.74 7.85
C LEU A 555 3.88 23.15 8.39
N THR A 556 3.81 24.32 9.00
CA THR A 556 2.61 24.91 9.60
C THR A 556 2.58 26.43 9.32
N PRO A 557 1.44 27.11 9.47
CA PRO A 557 1.35 28.56 9.27
C PRO A 557 2.30 29.38 10.17
N GLU A 558 2.60 28.89 11.37
CA GLU A 558 3.38 29.58 12.40
C GLU A 558 4.90 29.50 12.15
N ILE A 559 5.34 28.67 11.21
CA ILE A 559 6.73 28.58 10.75
C ILE A 559 6.78 29.17 9.32
N PRO A 560 7.00 30.49 9.16
CA PRO A 560 6.84 31.22 7.90
C PRO A 560 8.05 31.10 6.95
N THR A 561 8.78 29.99 7.00
CA THR A 561 10.02 29.73 6.24
C THR A 561 9.74 29.13 4.85
N TYR A 562 8.66 29.57 4.20
CA TYR A 562 8.24 29.11 2.88
C TYR A 562 7.46 30.21 2.14
N SER A 563 7.46 30.14 0.81
CA SER A 563 6.87 31.11 -0.12
C SER A 563 5.77 30.50 -0.99
N GLY A 564 5.87 29.21 -1.37
CA GLY A 564 5.00 28.67 -2.41
C GLY A 564 4.99 27.15 -2.55
N GLY A 565 4.72 26.70 -3.78
CA GLY A 565 4.45 25.29 -4.09
C GLY A 565 5.63 24.35 -3.80
N LEU A 566 6.87 24.82 -4.00
CA LEU A 566 8.09 24.05 -3.75
C LEU A 566 8.21 23.72 -2.25
N GLY A 567 8.09 24.72 -1.38
CA GLY A 567 8.16 24.52 0.08
C GLY A 567 6.99 23.73 0.64
N ILE A 568 5.77 23.93 0.13
CA ILE A 568 4.62 23.10 0.53
C ILE A 568 4.84 21.64 0.16
N LEU A 569 5.32 21.36 -1.06
CA LEU A 569 5.62 20.00 -1.49
C LEU A 569 6.71 19.37 -0.61
N ALA A 570 7.80 20.10 -0.33
CA ALA A 570 8.85 19.62 0.56
C ALA A 570 8.29 19.22 1.93
N GLY A 571 7.45 20.06 2.52
CA GLY A 571 6.76 19.77 3.78
C GLY A 571 5.84 18.55 3.69
N ASP A 572 5.07 18.42 2.61
CA ASP A 572 4.16 17.28 2.39
C ASP A 572 4.90 15.96 2.14
N ILE A 573 6.06 15.99 1.48
CA ILE A 573 6.97 14.85 1.31
C ILE A 573 7.55 14.44 2.66
N LEU A 574 8.06 15.39 3.46
CA LEU A 574 8.63 15.12 4.79
C LEU A 574 7.60 14.55 5.76
N LYS A 575 6.36 15.06 5.74
CA LYS A 575 5.23 14.50 6.50
C LYS A 575 4.89 13.07 6.07
N SER A 576 4.89 12.81 4.76
CA SER A 576 4.64 11.45 4.24
C SER A 576 5.78 10.49 4.52
N ALA A 577 7.02 10.96 4.51
CA ALA A 577 8.18 10.19 4.94
C ALA A 577 8.05 9.79 6.41
N ALA A 578 7.57 10.71 7.26
CA ALA A 578 7.27 10.40 8.66
C ALA A 578 6.14 9.37 8.77
N ASP A 579 5.02 9.54 8.06
CA ASP A 579 3.92 8.57 8.05
C ASP A 579 4.37 7.17 7.63
N LEU A 580 5.20 7.09 6.59
CA LEU A 580 5.67 5.85 5.97
C LEU A 580 6.94 5.27 6.62
N GLY A 581 7.42 5.85 7.73
CA GLY A 581 8.60 5.35 8.44
C GLY A 581 9.91 5.42 7.63
N VAL A 582 10.02 6.36 6.69
CA VAL A 582 11.21 6.52 5.85
C VAL A 582 12.29 7.25 6.67
N PRO A 583 13.48 6.66 6.84
CA PRO A 583 14.51 7.20 7.72
C PRO A 583 15.24 8.41 7.08
N MET A 584 14.57 9.55 7.12
CA MET A 584 14.98 10.80 6.48
C MET A 584 15.25 11.93 7.49
N VAL A 585 16.06 12.91 7.08
CA VAL A 585 16.22 14.21 7.74
C VAL A 585 16.01 15.33 6.72
N GLY A 586 15.29 16.38 7.09
CA GLY A 586 15.08 17.58 6.26
C GLY A 586 16.04 18.70 6.65
N ILE A 587 16.53 19.46 5.68
CA ILE A 587 17.47 20.58 5.87
C ILE A 587 16.98 21.79 5.08
N THR A 588 16.91 22.94 5.75
CA THR A 588 16.51 24.24 5.19
C THR A 588 17.19 25.38 5.94
N LEU A 589 17.08 26.62 5.45
CA LEU A 589 17.43 27.80 6.22
C LEU A 589 16.29 28.21 7.16
N LEU A 590 16.64 28.79 8.30
CA LEU A 590 15.73 29.57 9.14
C LEU A 590 15.60 30.98 8.52
N TYR A 591 14.38 31.52 8.45
CA TYR A 591 14.15 32.89 7.99
C TYR A 591 13.51 33.72 9.10
N LYS A 592 14.28 34.58 9.77
CA LYS A 592 13.82 35.38 10.92
C LYS A 592 12.66 36.30 10.58
N LYS A 593 12.60 36.80 9.34
CA LYS A 593 11.52 37.67 8.83
C LYS A 593 10.52 36.91 7.95
N GLY A 594 10.69 35.59 7.80
CA GLY A 594 9.87 34.73 6.94
C GLY A 594 10.01 35.11 5.45
N TYR A 595 8.97 34.78 4.66
CA TYR A 595 8.86 35.31 3.29
C TYR A 595 8.42 36.79 3.31
N PHE A 596 7.16 37.05 3.67
CA PHE A 596 6.63 38.35 4.11
C PHE A 596 5.13 38.23 4.46
N ALA A 597 4.64 39.13 5.31
CA ALA A 597 3.22 39.37 5.56
C ALA A 597 2.68 40.34 4.49
N GLN A 598 1.63 39.91 3.79
CA GLN A 598 0.99 40.71 2.74
C GLN A 598 -0.12 41.59 3.32
N LYS A 599 -0.18 42.83 2.89
CA LYS A 599 -1.32 43.75 3.06
C LYS A 599 -1.73 44.27 1.69
N ILE A 600 -3.03 44.51 1.45
CA ILE A 600 -3.49 45.23 0.26
C ILE A 600 -3.89 46.65 0.69
N ASN A 601 -3.39 47.66 -0.02
CA ASN A 601 -3.74 49.06 0.25
C ASN A 601 -5.08 49.47 -0.39
N GLU A 602 -5.51 50.72 -0.19
CA GLU A 602 -6.80 51.20 -0.69
C GLU A 602 -6.92 51.18 -2.22
N GLU A 603 -5.80 51.34 -2.92
CA GLU A 603 -5.71 51.24 -4.38
C GLU A 603 -5.64 49.80 -4.90
N GLY A 604 -5.67 48.78 -4.02
CA GLY A 604 -5.60 47.37 -4.40
C GLY A 604 -4.19 46.82 -4.60
N ARG A 605 -3.15 47.58 -4.24
CA ARG A 605 -1.74 47.22 -4.43
C ARG A 605 -1.19 46.48 -3.21
N GLN A 606 -0.33 45.50 -3.47
CA GLN A 606 0.36 44.74 -2.43
C GLN A 606 1.42 45.58 -1.71
N ILE A 607 1.45 45.46 -0.38
CA ILE A 607 2.49 45.95 0.52
C ILE A 607 3.07 44.77 1.29
N GLU A 608 4.39 44.66 1.31
CA GLU A 608 5.14 43.64 2.04
C GLU A 608 5.58 44.16 3.41
N ARG A 609 5.45 43.32 4.44
CA ARG A 609 6.01 43.56 5.78
C ARG A 609 6.75 42.32 6.27
N PRO A 610 7.81 42.45 7.08
CA PRO A 610 8.40 41.31 7.78
C PRO A 610 7.35 40.53 8.57
N VAL A 611 7.47 39.20 8.61
CA VAL A 611 6.65 38.37 9.49
C VAL A 611 7.25 38.42 10.89
N ASP A 612 6.45 38.84 11.87
CA ASP A 612 6.84 38.79 13.28
C ASP A 612 6.59 37.39 13.84
N TRP A 613 7.66 36.65 14.11
CA TRP A 613 7.59 35.34 14.73
C TRP A 613 8.85 35.05 15.55
N ASP A 614 8.71 34.18 16.54
CA ASP A 614 9.80 33.79 17.43
C ASP A 614 10.09 32.29 17.27
N PRO A 615 11.22 31.92 16.63
CA PRO A 615 11.62 30.54 16.45
C PRO A 615 11.65 29.72 17.74
N SER A 616 11.99 30.33 18.89
CA SER A 616 12.15 29.61 20.16
C SER A 616 10.84 29.08 20.74
N LYS A 617 9.69 29.56 20.26
CA LYS A 617 8.37 29.08 20.68
C LYS A 617 8.00 27.73 20.06
N LEU A 618 8.62 27.36 18.93
CA LEU A 618 8.24 26.20 18.12
C LEU A 618 9.42 25.27 17.82
N LEU A 619 10.64 25.81 17.78
CA LEU A 619 11.86 25.11 17.41
C LEU A 619 12.81 25.03 18.62
N THR A 620 13.59 23.96 18.68
CA THR A 620 14.64 23.80 19.69
C THR A 620 15.98 24.24 19.11
N PHE A 621 16.65 25.19 19.77
CA PHE A 621 18.02 25.58 19.37
C PHE A 621 19.05 24.57 19.89
N LEU A 622 19.91 24.09 19.01
CA LEU A 622 20.96 23.14 19.38
C LEU A 622 22.28 23.88 19.64
N PRO A 623 23.16 23.34 20.50
CA PRO A 623 24.47 23.95 20.79
C PRO A 623 25.48 23.82 19.63
N ASN A 624 25.21 22.93 18.66
CA ASN A 624 26.08 22.63 17.53
C ASN A 624 26.36 23.86 16.67
N ARG A 625 27.63 24.06 16.32
CA ARG A 625 28.10 25.16 15.49
C ARG A 625 29.13 24.65 14.50
N VAL A 626 28.97 25.03 13.25
CA VAL A 626 29.99 24.80 12.22
C VAL A 626 30.40 26.11 11.60
N SER A 627 31.54 26.10 10.93
CA SER A 627 32.06 27.27 10.23
C SER A 627 32.05 27.05 8.74
N ILE A 628 31.78 28.10 7.98
CA ILE A 628 32.01 28.17 6.53
C ILE A 628 32.82 29.42 6.21
N THR A 629 33.72 29.33 5.24
CA THR A 629 34.50 30.49 4.79
C THR A 629 33.75 31.14 3.63
N MET A 630 33.32 32.39 3.81
CA MET A 630 32.69 33.19 2.77
C MET A 630 33.04 34.67 2.95
N ASN A 631 33.10 35.44 1.86
CA ASN A 631 33.53 36.84 1.87
C ASN A 631 34.90 37.04 2.57
N HIS A 632 35.82 36.08 2.36
CA HIS A 632 37.15 36.03 2.99
C HIS A 632 37.18 36.01 4.53
N ARG A 633 36.08 35.64 5.18
CA ARG A 633 35.99 35.48 6.64
C ARG A 633 35.25 34.20 7.03
N GLU A 634 35.39 33.83 8.30
CA GLU A 634 34.71 32.67 8.88
C GLU A 634 33.33 33.08 9.38
N VAL A 635 32.28 32.44 8.85
CA VAL A 635 30.89 32.61 9.27
C VAL A 635 30.44 31.37 10.02
N LYS A 636 29.95 31.54 11.24
CA LYS A 636 29.38 30.48 12.08
C LYS A 636 27.95 30.19 11.65
N VAL A 637 27.59 28.93 11.58
CA VAL A 637 26.23 28.46 11.28
C VAL A 637 25.75 27.64 12.48
N GLY A 638 24.64 28.08 13.07
CA GLY A 638 23.90 27.35 14.10
C GLY A 638 22.74 26.58 13.51
N VAL A 639 22.04 25.81 14.35
CA VAL A 639 20.93 24.98 13.90
C VAL A 639 19.80 24.93 14.93
N TRP A 640 18.58 25.08 14.43
CA TRP A 640 17.35 24.81 15.15
C TRP A 640 16.74 23.51 14.63
N THR A 641 15.98 22.81 15.47
CA THR A 641 15.30 21.58 15.07
C THR A 641 13.81 21.60 15.38
N TYR A 642 13.04 21.01 14.46
CA TYR A 642 11.64 20.63 14.63
C TYR A 642 11.48 19.18 14.19
N THR A 643 10.75 18.36 14.96
CA THR A 643 10.53 16.96 14.60
C THR A 643 9.08 16.75 14.18
N ILE A 644 8.88 16.29 12.95
CA ILE A 644 7.59 15.81 12.49
C ILE A 644 7.37 14.41 13.07
N ILE A 645 6.21 14.17 13.67
CA ILE A 645 5.79 12.83 14.10
C ILE A 645 4.73 12.34 13.11
N GLY A 646 5.02 11.26 12.40
CA GLY A 646 4.09 10.65 11.46
C GLY A 646 2.98 9.88 12.15
N ASN A 647 1.97 9.46 11.40
CA ASN A 647 0.85 8.65 11.88
C ASN A 647 1.28 7.29 12.49
N SER A 648 2.44 6.77 12.08
CA SER A 648 3.06 5.56 12.64
C SER A 648 3.81 5.81 13.97
N GLY A 649 3.96 7.07 14.39
CA GLY A 649 4.82 7.49 15.49
C GLY A 649 6.27 7.75 15.07
N HIS A 650 6.64 7.48 13.81
CA HIS A 650 8.01 7.65 13.34
C HIS A 650 8.40 9.14 13.27
N PRO A 651 9.53 9.54 13.89
CA PRO A 651 10.00 10.91 13.87
C PRO A 651 10.79 11.20 12.59
N VAL A 652 10.63 12.38 12.01
CA VAL A 652 11.50 12.94 10.95
C VAL A 652 11.99 14.32 11.41
N PRO A 653 13.28 14.47 11.74
CA PRO A 653 13.83 15.76 12.15
C PRO A 653 14.02 16.69 10.95
N ILE A 654 13.71 17.97 11.17
CA ILE A 654 13.97 19.08 10.25
C ILE A 654 14.99 20.00 10.93
N LEU A 655 16.05 20.32 10.20
CA LEU A 655 17.14 21.18 10.63
C LEU A 655 17.03 22.53 9.91
N PHE A 656 16.95 23.61 10.69
CA PHE A 656 16.89 24.99 10.21
C PHE A 656 18.22 25.67 10.52
N LEU A 657 18.98 26.00 9.48
CA LEU A 657 20.29 26.64 9.60
C LEU A 657 20.13 28.14 9.86
N ASP A 658 20.88 28.67 10.82
CA ASP A 658 20.77 30.06 11.29
C ASP A 658 22.16 30.72 11.34
N THR A 659 22.28 31.93 10.79
CA THR A 659 23.50 32.74 10.86
C THR A 659 23.35 33.92 11.81
N ASP A 660 22.16 34.17 12.38
CA ASP A 660 21.94 35.20 13.38
C ASP A 660 22.52 34.80 14.74
N LEU A 661 23.85 34.81 14.78
CA LEU A 661 24.68 34.46 15.91
C LEU A 661 25.52 35.67 16.32
N PRO A 662 25.71 35.92 17.62
CA PRO A 662 26.52 37.04 18.10
C PRO A 662 27.99 36.98 17.65
N GLU A 663 28.49 35.80 17.28
CA GLU A 663 29.83 35.57 16.75
C GLU A 663 30.02 36.10 15.31
N ASN A 664 28.93 36.31 14.56
CA ASN A 664 28.98 36.74 13.16
C ASN A 664 28.87 38.26 13.01
N ALA A 665 29.43 38.79 11.92
CA ALA A 665 29.26 40.19 11.56
C ALA A 665 27.78 40.53 11.27
N PRO A 666 27.30 41.76 11.50
CA PRO A 666 25.90 42.14 11.29
C PRO A 666 25.35 41.78 9.91
N GLU A 667 26.16 41.93 8.86
CA GLU A 667 25.80 41.58 7.49
C GLU A 667 25.70 40.06 7.25
N ASP A 668 26.49 39.24 7.94
CA ASP A 668 26.45 37.78 7.81
C ASP A 668 25.27 37.21 8.63
N ARG A 669 24.91 37.86 9.74
CA ARG A 669 23.69 37.56 10.52
C ARG A 669 22.42 37.74 9.68
N ALA A 670 22.39 38.78 8.85
CA ALA A 670 21.25 39.08 7.99
C ALA A 670 21.03 38.05 6.85
N LEU A 671 21.96 37.12 6.59
CA LEU A 671 21.82 36.10 5.53
C LEU A 671 20.65 35.13 5.76
N THR A 672 20.13 35.07 6.98
CA THR A 672 18.96 34.26 7.38
C THR A 672 17.75 35.13 7.76
N ASP A 673 17.69 36.38 7.27
CA ASP A 673 16.53 37.25 7.44
C ASP A 673 15.36 36.85 6.54
N GLU A 674 15.57 36.91 5.21
CA GLU A 674 14.49 36.87 4.21
C GLU A 674 14.67 35.71 3.21
N LEU A 675 13.57 35.03 2.91
CA LEU A 675 13.50 34.01 1.88
C LEU A 675 13.37 34.68 0.49
N TYR A 676 14.32 34.39 -0.41
CA TYR A 676 14.41 35.02 -1.74
C TYR A 676 14.54 36.57 -1.71
N GLY A 677 15.14 37.09 -0.63
CA GLY A 677 15.51 38.51 -0.51
C GLY A 677 16.88 38.82 -1.10
N GLY A 678 17.30 40.09 -0.96
CA GLY A 678 18.64 40.56 -1.29
C GLY A 678 19.00 40.54 -2.79
N ASP A 679 20.31 40.60 -3.07
CA ASP A 679 20.90 40.55 -4.41
C ASP A 679 21.50 39.16 -4.72
N ASN A 680 22.17 39.04 -5.87
CA ASN A 680 22.83 37.78 -6.25
C ASN A 680 23.94 37.34 -5.27
N ARG A 681 24.61 38.28 -4.59
CA ARG A 681 25.61 37.94 -3.56
C ARG A 681 24.93 37.33 -2.33
N TYR A 682 23.86 37.96 -1.86
CA TYR A 682 23.04 37.48 -0.76
C TYR A 682 22.53 36.07 -1.04
N ARG A 683 22.00 35.86 -2.26
CA ARG A 683 21.52 34.56 -2.73
C ARG A 683 22.61 33.48 -2.76
N LEU A 684 23.77 33.80 -3.32
CA LEU A 684 24.93 32.89 -3.34
C LEU A 684 25.35 32.49 -1.93
N CYS A 685 25.38 33.44 -0.99
CA CYS A 685 25.73 33.15 0.41
C CYS A 685 24.70 32.22 1.07
N GLN A 686 23.40 32.40 0.82
CA GLN A 686 22.35 31.49 1.30
C GLN A 686 22.53 30.07 0.79
N GLU A 687 22.84 29.90 -0.50
CA GLU A 687 23.07 28.58 -1.09
C GLU A 687 24.34 27.89 -0.56
N LEU A 688 25.37 28.67 -0.22
CA LEU A 688 26.56 28.17 0.47
C LEU A 688 26.25 27.70 1.90
N ILE A 689 25.43 28.46 2.65
CA ILE A 689 24.98 28.06 3.98
C ILE A 689 24.18 26.76 3.88
N LEU A 690 23.21 26.68 2.95
CA LEU A 690 22.37 25.51 2.77
C LEU A 690 23.18 24.28 2.36
N GLY A 691 24.02 24.40 1.34
CA GLY A 691 24.80 23.28 0.80
C GLY A 691 25.96 22.86 1.70
N ILE A 692 26.90 23.77 1.96
CA ILE A 692 28.13 23.49 2.72
C ILE A 692 27.83 23.45 4.22
N GLY A 693 27.17 24.49 4.75
CA GLY A 693 26.83 24.58 6.16
C GLY A 693 25.91 23.44 6.59
N GLY A 694 24.91 23.11 5.78
CA GLY A 694 23.99 22.01 6.03
C GLY A 694 24.67 20.65 6.11
N LEU A 695 25.59 20.32 5.20
CA LEU A 695 26.35 19.07 5.28
C LEU A 695 27.25 19.02 6.52
N ARG A 696 27.95 20.11 6.84
CA ARG A 696 28.81 20.16 8.04
C ARG A 696 27.99 19.97 9.31
N ILE A 697 26.82 20.61 9.44
CA ILE A 697 25.90 20.42 10.56
C ILE A 697 25.41 18.97 10.66
N LEU A 698 25.07 18.33 9.53
CA LEU A 698 24.71 16.91 9.52
C LEU A 698 25.84 16.03 10.08
N ARG A 699 27.10 16.28 9.67
CA ARG A 699 28.24 15.52 10.18
C ARG A 699 28.47 15.74 11.67
N ASP A 700 28.36 16.98 12.13
CA ASP A 700 28.54 17.36 13.54
C ASP A 700 27.46 16.74 14.45
N LEU A 701 26.21 16.69 13.98
CA LEU A 701 25.09 16.05 14.67
C LEU A 701 25.10 14.51 14.59
N GLY A 702 26.09 13.89 13.93
CA GLY A 702 26.25 12.44 13.88
C GLY A 702 25.55 11.73 12.72
N TYR A 703 25.00 12.44 11.73
CA TYR A 703 24.40 11.86 10.50
C TYR A 703 25.48 11.37 9.53
N ARG A 704 26.25 10.35 9.94
CA ARG A 704 27.39 9.80 9.18
C ARG A 704 27.00 8.77 8.14
N ASN A 705 25.82 8.15 8.27
CA ASN A 705 25.36 7.04 7.41
C ASN A 705 24.40 7.45 6.29
N VAL A 706 24.24 8.75 6.04
CA VAL A 706 23.44 9.26 4.92
C VAL A 706 24.05 8.75 3.60
N LYS A 707 23.27 7.98 2.84
CA LYS A 707 23.66 7.42 1.54
C LYS A 707 23.13 8.26 0.37
N THR A 708 22.01 8.95 0.58
CA THR A 708 21.38 9.77 -0.45
C THR A 708 21.17 11.21 0.01
N PHE A 709 21.64 12.15 -0.78
CA PHE A 709 21.36 13.58 -0.67
C PHE A 709 20.37 13.97 -1.76
N HIS A 710 19.15 14.33 -1.38
CA HIS A 710 18.12 14.76 -2.32
C HIS A 710 18.08 16.29 -2.37
N LEU A 711 18.37 16.84 -3.55
CA LEU A 711 18.30 18.27 -3.85
C LEU A 711 16.94 18.60 -4.46
N ASN A 712 16.15 19.37 -3.71
CA ASN A 712 14.87 19.89 -4.17
C ASN A 712 15.07 21.26 -4.81
N GLU A 713 15.21 21.29 -6.14
CA GLU A 713 15.76 22.38 -6.95
C GLU A 713 17.27 22.61 -6.75
N GLY A 714 17.90 23.39 -7.63
CA GLY A 714 19.36 23.58 -7.68
C GLY A 714 19.99 24.29 -6.47
N HIS A 715 19.18 24.88 -5.58
CA HIS A 715 19.60 25.77 -4.49
C HIS A 715 20.61 25.16 -3.50
N ALA A 716 20.62 23.82 -3.36
CA ALA A 716 21.55 23.12 -2.48
C ALA A 716 22.76 22.54 -3.22
N GLY A 717 22.99 22.90 -4.50
CA GLY A 717 23.99 22.28 -5.37
C GLY A 717 25.42 22.30 -4.82
N PHE A 718 25.78 23.30 -4.00
CA PHE A 718 27.09 23.38 -3.34
C PHE A 718 27.42 22.20 -2.41
N ILE A 719 26.42 21.42 -1.97
CA ILE A 719 26.66 20.19 -1.21
C ILE A 719 27.52 19.20 -2.00
N THR A 720 27.33 19.14 -3.31
CA THR A 720 28.06 18.21 -4.18
C THR A 720 29.56 18.51 -4.13
N LEU A 721 29.92 19.79 -4.05
CA LEU A 721 31.30 20.23 -4.00
C LEU A 721 31.92 20.00 -2.60
N GLU A 722 31.14 20.18 -1.54
CA GLU A 722 31.60 19.86 -0.18
C GLU A 722 31.79 18.35 0.01
N LEU A 723 30.92 17.51 -0.57
CA LEU A 723 31.12 16.05 -0.60
C LEU A 723 32.38 15.67 -1.39
N LEU A 724 32.66 16.37 -2.49
CA LEU A 724 33.92 16.20 -3.23
C LEU A 724 35.13 16.54 -2.35
N ARG A 725 35.06 17.61 -1.57
CA ARG A 725 36.12 18.05 -0.66
C ARG A 725 36.38 17.00 0.43
N GLU A 726 35.33 16.41 1.03
CA GLU A 726 35.45 15.37 2.08
C GLU A 726 36.33 14.18 1.67
N GLN A 727 36.38 13.87 0.37
CA GLN A 727 37.16 12.75 -0.19
C GLN A 727 38.43 13.18 -0.94
N GLY A 728 38.90 14.42 -0.75
CA GLY A 728 40.11 14.93 -1.39
C GLY A 728 39.98 15.17 -2.90
N TYR A 729 38.78 15.43 -3.41
CA TYR A 729 38.48 15.74 -4.81
C TYR A 729 38.77 14.63 -5.83
N SER A 730 38.79 13.37 -5.39
CA SER A 730 39.31 12.25 -6.18
C SER A 730 38.29 11.53 -7.07
N ASP A 731 37.00 11.47 -6.70
CA ASP A 731 36.01 10.59 -7.35
C ASP A 731 34.64 11.28 -7.59
N LEU A 732 34.46 11.81 -8.80
CA LEU A 732 33.18 12.41 -9.24
C LEU A 732 32.03 11.39 -9.25
N GLN A 733 32.30 10.15 -9.66
CA GLN A 733 31.27 9.12 -9.82
C GLN A 733 30.69 8.71 -8.48
N LYS A 734 31.52 8.65 -7.43
CA LYS A 734 31.07 8.39 -6.06
C LYS A 734 30.11 9.46 -5.53
N ILE A 735 30.25 10.72 -5.96
CA ILE A 735 29.30 11.77 -5.59
C ILE A 735 28.02 11.66 -6.39
N ARG A 736 28.12 11.39 -7.70
CA ARG A 736 26.94 11.06 -8.53
C ARG A 736 26.09 9.98 -7.89
N ASN A 737 26.73 8.91 -7.43
CA ASN A 737 26.05 7.79 -6.78
C ASN A 737 25.36 8.15 -5.44
N GLN A 738 25.62 9.32 -4.85
CA GLN A 738 25.01 9.77 -3.61
C GLN A 738 23.93 10.84 -3.81
N VAL A 739 23.86 11.52 -4.95
CA VAL A 739 22.97 12.68 -5.12
C VAL A 739 21.78 12.37 -6.03
N VAL A 740 20.60 12.85 -5.62
CA VAL A 740 19.35 12.84 -6.37
C VAL A 740 18.91 14.30 -6.58
N PHE A 741 18.46 14.65 -7.77
CA PHE A 741 18.05 16.02 -8.10
C PHE A 741 16.63 16.06 -8.70
N THR A 742 15.77 16.89 -8.11
CA THR A 742 14.44 17.19 -8.66
C THR A 742 14.41 18.62 -9.18
N THR A 743 14.03 18.79 -10.45
CA THR A 743 13.79 20.11 -11.06
C THR A 743 12.29 20.45 -11.06
N HIS A 744 11.94 21.69 -10.73
CA HIS A 744 10.55 22.19 -10.68
C HIS A 744 10.27 23.32 -11.67
N THR A 745 11.27 23.72 -12.43
CA THR A 745 11.25 24.94 -13.22
C THR A 745 11.15 24.60 -14.71
N PRO A 746 10.09 25.05 -15.43
CA PRO A 746 9.88 24.73 -16.83
C PRO A 746 10.52 25.74 -17.80
N VAL A 747 11.27 26.73 -17.31
CA VAL A 747 11.86 27.82 -18.10
C VAL A 747 13.29 28.14 -17.65
N GLU A 748 14.19 28.37 -18.60
CA GLU A 748 15.62 28.63 -18.31
C GLU A 748 15.84 29.81 -17.36
N ALA A 749 15.06 30.88 -17.51
CA ALA A 749 15.15 32.10 -16.69
C ALA A 749 14.80 31.89 -15.21
N GLY A 750 14.25 30.73 -14.82
CA GLY A 750 13.94 30.42 -13.43
C GLY A 750 15.06 29.69 -12.67
N HIS A 751 16.19 29.40 -13.31
CA HIS A 751 17.32 28.72 -12.68
C HIS A 751 18.37 29.72 -12.17
N ASP A 752 18.83 29.52 -10.93
CA ASP A 752 19.86 30.37 -10.31
C ASP A 752 21.19 30.27 -11.08
N PHE A 753 21.75 31.43 -11.44
CA PHE A 753 23.01 31.58 -12.18
C PHE A 753 23.91 32.63 -11.51
N PHE A 754 25.17 32.27 -11.27
CA PHE A 754 26.15 33.16 -10.65
C PHE A 754 27.38 33.34 -11.56
N SER A 755 27.84 34.59 -11.75
CA SER A 755 29.08 34.83 -12.49
C SER A 755 30.29 34.29 -11.73
N TYR A 756 31.31 33.82 -12.44
CA TYR A 756 32.54 33.36 -11.79
C TYR A 756 33.27 34.47 -11.03
N ASP A 757 33.12 35.73 -11.46
CA ASP A 757 33.68 36.88 -10.75
C ASP A 757 33.03 37.05 -9.38
N LEU A 758 31.70 36.96 -9.29
CA LEU A 758 30.99 36.99 -8.02
C LEU A 758 31.40 35.81 -7.12
N ILE A 759 31.55 34.62 -7.68
CA ILE A 759 32.00 33.44 -6.90
C ILE A 759 33.41 33.65 -6.37
N ASN A 760 34.34 34.21 -7.16
CA ASN A 760 35.72 34.54 -6.75
C ASN A 760 35.77 35.54 -5.58
N GLU A 761 34.81 36.46 -5.52
CA GLU A 761 34.71 37.44 -4.45
C GLU A 761 34.14 36.84 -3.15
N VAL A 762 33.39 35.73 -3.24
CA VAL A 762 32.74 35.11 -2.07
C VAL A 762 33.51 33.90 -1.56
N ILE A 763 34.12 33.09 -2.45
CA ILE A 763 34.80 31.82 -2.15
C ILE A 763 36.28 31.92 -2.57
N ASP A 764 37.16 31.22 -1.86
CA ASP A 764 38.59 31.12 -2.19
C ASP A 764 38.84 30.60 -3.62
N SER A 765 39.78 31.24 -4.33
CA SER A 765 40.10 31.02 -5.74
C SER A 765 40.57 29.61 -6.08
N THR A 766 41.19 28.90 -5.14
CA THR A 766 41.67 27.51 -5.34
C THR A 766 40.54 26.51 -5.65
N PHE A 767 39.32 26.82 -5.20
CA PHE A 767 38.13 26.00 -5.42
C PHE A 767 37.51 26.22 -6.82
N ILE A 768 37.75 27.38 -7.42
CA ILE A 768 37.03 27.88 -8.60
C ILE A 768 37.63 27.36 -9.89
N GLU A 769 38.95 27.19 -9.96
CA GLU A 769 39.59 26.59 -11.15
C GLU A 769 39.07 25.17 -11.40
N LYS A 770 38.90 24.37 -10.34
CA LYS A 770 38.31 23.03 -10.44
C LYS A 770 36.85 23.05 -10.87
N LEU A 771 36.10 24.03 -10.37
CA LEU A 771 34.68 24.20 -10.68
C LEU A 771 34.47 24.62 -12.14
N LYS A 772 35.28 25.56 -12.64
CA LYS A 772 35.34 25.96 -14.06
C LYS A 772 35.68 24.77 -14.95
N ASN A 773 36.68 23.98 -14.57
CA ASN A 773 37.07 22.77 -15.33
C ASN A 773 35.99 21.68 -15.30
N THR A 774 35.12 21.66 -14.28
CA THR A 774 34.09 20.63 -14.14
C THR A 774 32.77 21.06 -14.76
N VAL A 775 32.24 22.25 -14.50
CA VAL A 775 30.91 22.67 -15.01
C VAL A 775 31.02 23.41 -16.35
N GLY A 776 32.08 24.19 -16.58
CA GLY A 776 32.27 24.98 -17.80
C GLY A 776 31.43 26.27 -17.82
N GLY A 777 31.27 26.88 -19.01
CA GLY A 777 30.42 28.06 -19.22
C GLY A 777 31.03 29.42 -18.82
N CYS A 778 30.25 30.49 -18.97
CA CYS A 778 30.61 31.86 -18.56
C CYS A 778 30.29 32.18 -17.08
N GLY A 779 29.66 31.24 -16.37
CA GLY A 779 29.31 31.30 -14.95
C GLY A 779 28.81 29.93 -14.47
N LEU A 780 28.31 29.88 -13.24
CA LEU A 780 27.79 28.67 -12.61
C LEU A 780 26.26 28.65 -12.65
N SER A 781 25.70 27.75 -13.45
CA SER A 781 24.30 27.34 -13.35
C SER A 781 24.17 26.30 -12.24
N MET A 782 23.36 26.60 -11.23
CA MET A 782 23.15 25.68 -10.10
C MET A 782 22.42 24.41 -10.52
N THR A 783 21.61 24.51 -11.58
CA THR A 783 20.92 23.37 -12.15
C THR A 783 21.87 22.47 -12.93
N ASP A 784 22.79 23.03 -13.72
CA ASP A 784 23.80 22.23 -14.42
C ASP A 784 24.75 21.53 -13.43
N LEU A 785 25.09 22.23 -12.34
CA LEU A 785 25.83 21.63 -11.23
C LEU A 785 25.06 20.42 -10.66
N ALA A 786 23.79 20.59 -10.31
CA ALA A 786 22.98 19.49 -9.76
C ALA A 786 22.80 18.33 -10.75
N LEU A 787 22.53 18.62 -12.04
CA LEU A 787 22.41 17.62 -13.12
C LEU A 787 23.69 16.80 -13.28
N LYS A 788 24.84 17.48 -13.30
CA LYS A 788 26.15 16.83 -13.52
C LYS A 788 26.54 15.91 -12.37
N PHE A 789 26.14 16.26 -11.14
CA PHE A 789 26.52 15.57 -9.93
C PHE A 789 25.46 14.60 -9.39
N SER A 790 24.37 14.34 -10.12
CA SER A 790 23.31 13.42 -9.69
C SER A 790 23.31 12.11 -10.47
N ARG A 791 22.94 11.01 -9.79
CA ARG A 791 22.67 9.70 -10.45
C ARG A 791 21.24 9.58 -10.98
N TYR A 792 20.30 10.26 -10.33
CA TYR A 792 18.89 10.23 -10.66
C TYR A 792 18.40 11.67 -10.71
N VAL A 793 17.77 12.02 -11.83
CA VAL A 793 17.20 13.33 -12.09
C VAL A 793 15.76 13.14 -12.52
N ASN A 794 14.85 13.89 -11.92
CA ASN A 794 13.45 13.83 -12.31
C ASN A 794 12.77 15.19 -12.43
N GLY A 795 11.78 15.26 -13.33
CA GLY A 795 10.74 16.27 -13.33
C GLY A 795 9.57 15.89 -12.40
N VAL A 796 8.61 16.81 -12.26
CA VAL A 796 7.53 16.76 -11.26
C VAL A 796 6.12 16.49 -11.83
N SER A 797 6.08 16.19 -13.12
CA SER A 797 4.96 15.61 -13.86
C SER A 797 5.54 14.95 -15.12
N LYS A 798 4.75 14.10 -15.77
CA LYS A 798 5.20 13.48 -17.02
C LYS A 798 5.50 14.54 -18.08
N LYS A 799 4.62 15.53 -18.23
CA LYS A 799 4.80 16.60 -19.21
C LYS A 799 6.02 17.47 -18.88
N HIS A 800 6.25 17.75 -17.60
CA HIS A 800 7.42 18.51 -17.18
C HIS A 800 8.73 17.78 -17.51
N ALA A 801 8.80 16.46 -17.34
CA ALA A 801 9.99 15.72 -17.74
C ALA A 801 10.26 15.82 -19.25
N GLU A 802 9.23 15.83 -20.10
CA GLU A 802 9.40 16.11 -21.54
C GLU A 802 10.00 17.50 -21.79
N VAL A 803 9.47 18.53 -21.10
CA VAL A 803 9.98 19.91 -21.17
C VAL A 803 11.43 19.99 -20.69
N SER A 804 11.75 19.36 -19.56
CA SER A 804 13.11 19.34 -18.99
C SER A 804 14.11 18.59 -19.87
N ARG A 805 13.73 17.47 -20.49
CA ARG A 805 14.58 16.73 -21.45
C ARG A 805 14.99 17.62 -22.62
N ALA A 806 14.03 18.36 -23.17
CA ALA A 806 14.27 19.30 -24.25
C ALA A 806 15.15 20.48 -23.81
N MET A 807 14.85 21.08 -22.64
CA MET A 807 15.57 22.23 -22.11
C MET A 807 17.04 21.92 -21.79
N PHE A 808 17.31 20.76 -21.18
CA PHE A 808 18.68 20.37 -20.77
C PHE A 808 19.38 19.44 -21.74
N SER A 809 18.75 19.10 -22.88
CA SER A 809 19.25 18.11 -23.84
C SER A 809 19.68 16.80 -23.16
N ASN A 810 18.85 16.30 -22.25
CA ASN A 810 19.15 15.14 -21.42
C ASN A 810 17.95 14.17 -21.35
N ASP A 811 17.97 13.15 -22.20
CA ASP A 811 16.91 12.14 -22.30
C ASP A 811 16.75 11.26 -21.05
N SER A 812 17.74 11.24 -20.15
CA SER A 812 17.72 10.41 -18.94
C SER A 812 16.85 10.96 -17.80
N ILE A 813 16.35 12.20 -17.93
CA ILE A 813 15.49 12.81 -16.91
C ILE A 813 14.19 11.99 -16.81
N ASP A 814 13.93 11.40 -15.65
CA ASP A 814 12.70 10.65 -15.35
C ASP A 814 11.59 11.59 -14.81
N TRP A 815 10.48 11.07 -14.31
CA TRP A 815 9.48 11.84 -13.59
C TRP A 815 9.00 11.13 -12.32
N VAL A 816 8.70 11.95 -11.32
CA VAL A 816 7.90 11.60 -10.16
C VAL A 816 6.83 12.68 -10.06
N THR A 817 5.60 12.36 -10.47
CA THR A 817 4.51 13.35 -10.47
C THR A 817 4.29 13.86 -9.05
N ASN A 818 4.00 15.13 -8.83
CA ASN A 818 3.74 15.63 -7.47
C ASN A 818 2.46 15.06 -6.85
N GLY A 819 2.33 15.25 -5.54
CA GLY A 819 1.12 14.97 -4.77
C GLY A 819 1.04 15.93 -3.59
N VAL A 820 0.03 15.73 -2.72
CA VAL A 820 -0.11 16.48 -1.47
C VAL A 820 -0.31 15.54 -0.28
N HIS A 821 0.00 16.03 0.93
CA HIS A 821 -0.17 15.21 2.12
C HIS A 821 -1.66 15.12 2.51
N SER A 822 -2.29 13.98 2.23
CA SER A 822 -3.73 13.79 2.35
C SER A 822 -4.27 14.17 3.73
N THR A 823 -3.58 13.79 4.81
CA THR A 823 -3.99 14.13 6.18
C THR A 823 -3.94 15.63 6.47
N THR A 824 -3.01 16.38 5.86
CA THR A 824 -2.92 17.84 6.05
C THR A 824 -4.00 18.60 5.29
N TRP A 825 -4.35 18.14 4.08
CA TRP A 825 -5.20 18.90 3.15
C TRP A 825 -6.66 18.44 3.10
N THR A 826 -6.99 17.33 3.75
CA THR A 826 -8.39 16.94 3.97
C THR A 826 -8.95 17.71 5.17
N CYS A 827 -10.04 18.44 4.97
CA CYS A 827 -10.72 19.15 6.06
C CYS A 827 -11.45 18.19 7.01
N GLU A 828 -11.79 18.68 8.21
CA GLU A 828 -12.37 17.86 9.27
C GLU A 828 -13.64 17.11 8.87
N SER A 829 -14.55 17.75 8.11
CA SER A 829 -15.80 17.13 7.69
C SER A 829 -15.57 15.95 6.75
N PHE A 830 -14.66 16.08 5.78
CA PHE A 830 -14.27 14.98 4.90
C PHE A 830 -13.43 13.93 5.63
N ALA A 831 -12.55 14.33 6.54
CA ALA A 831 -11.75 13.40 7.34
C ALA A 831 -12.66 12.49 8.19
N ALA A 832 -13.70 13.05 8.81
CA ALA A 832 -14.69 12.28 9.56
C ALA A 832 -15.46 11.29 8.66
N LEU A 833 -15.83 11.69 7.44
CA LEU A 833 -16.43 10.78 6.46
C LEU A 833 -15.47 9.65 6.06
N TYR A 834 -14.21 9.96 5.81
CA TYR A 834 -13.21 8.95 5.45
C TYR A 834 -12.93 8.01 6.62
N ASP A 835 -12.95 8.48 7.87
CA ASP A 835 -12.80 7.63 9.05
C ASP A 835 -13.96 6.66 9.20
N LYS A 836 -15.17 7.12 8.89
CA LYS A 836 -16.39 6.30 8.94
C LYS A 836 -16.45 5.27 7.81
N TYR A 837 -16.15 5.68 6.58
CA TYR A 837 -16.40 4.86 5.38
C TYR A 837 -15.15 4.25 4.74
N ILE A 838 -13.95 4.75 5.04
CA ILE A 838 -12.69 4.35 4.42
C ILE A 838 -11.61 4.16 5.52
N PRO A 839 -11.82 3.23 6.47
CA PRO A 839 -10.89 3.04 7.57
C PRO A 839 -9.47 2.76 7.06
N GLY A 840 -8.47 3.43 7.63
CA GLY A 840 -7.07 3.31 7.21
C GLY A 840 -6.65 4.20 6.04
N TRP A 841 -7.47 5.15 5.59
CA TRP A 841 -7.08 6.10 4.52
C TRP A 841 -5.84 6.95 4.88
N ARG A 842 -5.57 7.21 6.16
CA ARG A 842 -4.38 7.96 6.62
C ARG A 842 -3.08 7.18 6.50
N SER A 843 -3.12 5.85 6.64
CA SER A 843 -1.94 4.98 6.48
C SER A 843 -1.77 4.47 5.05
N ASN A 844 -2.88 4.35 4.30
CA ASN A 844 -2.86 4.01 2.89
C ASN A 844 -3.85 4.87 2.11
N THR A 845 -3.36 6.00 1.62
CA THR A 845 -4.12 7.02 0.88
C THR A 845 -4.75 6.51 -0.41
N SER A 846 -4.24 5.43 -1.01
CA SER A 846 -4.86 4.81 -2.19
C SER A 846 -6.28 4.29 -1.91
N ARG A 847 -6.62 4.01 -0.65
CA ARG A 847 -7.97 3.61 -0.23
C ARG A 847 -9.03 4.68 -0.49
N LEU A 848 -8.65 5.94 -0.69
CA LEU A 848 -9.57 7.00 -1.12
C LEU A 848 -10.31 6.64 -2.42
N MET A 849 -9.83 5.67 -3.19
CA MET A 849 -10.56 5.07 -4.33
C MET A 849 -11.96 4.54 -3.96
N GLN A 850 -12.19 4.23 -2.67
CA GLN A 850 -13.47 3.75 -2.15
C GLN A 850 -14.48 4.88 -1.91
N ALA A 851 -14.12 6.16 -2.09
CA ALA A 851 -15.02 7.30 -1.87
C ALA A 851 -16.32 7.25 -2.69
N VAL A 852 -16.36 6.46 -3.77
CA VAL A 852 -17.58 6.18 -4.53
C VAL A 852 -18.71 5.59 -3.68
N GLN A 853 -18.38 4.89 -2.59
CA GLN A 853 -19.33 4.20 -1.70
C GLN A 853 -19.96 5.11 -0.63
N ILE A 854 -19.39 6.29 -0.38
CA ILE A 854 -19.91 7.21 0.64
C ILE A 854 -21.32 7.67 0.23
N PRO A 855 -22.33 7.71 1.10
CA PRO A 855 -23.66 8.20 0.73
C PRO A 855 -23.65 9.61 0.13
N ASN A 856 -24.52 9.86 -0.85
CA ASN A 856 -24.54 11.14 -1.57
C ASN A 856 -24.82 12.33 -0.65
N ASP A 857 -25.79 12.17 0.26
CA ASP A 857 -26.22 13.24 1.16
C ASP A 857 -25.09 13.62 2.14
N GLU A 858 -24.41 12.62 2.71
CA GLU A 858 -23.30 12.86 3.65
C GLU A 858 -22.11 13.57 3.01
N ILE A 859 -21.75 13.24 1.75
CA ILE A 859 -20.72 14.00 1.02
C ILE A 859 -21.12 15.46 0.82
N TRP A 860 -22.37 15.70 0.45
CA TRP A 860 -22.87 17.04 0.24
C TRP A 860 -22.88 17.84 1.54
N GLU A 861 -23.31 17.24 2.65
CA GLU A 861 -23.27 17.84 3.98
C GLU A 861 -21.83 18.18 4.43
N ALA A 862 -20.87 17.28 4.19
CA ALA A 862 -19.48 17.54 4.52
C ALA A 862 -18.89 18.70 3.69
N HIS A 863 -19.25 18.79 2.41
CA HIS A 863 -18.89 19.90 1.54
C HIS A 863 -19.52 21.21 2.00
N MET A 864 -20.83 21.23 2.28
CA MET A 864 -21.51 22.42 2.79
C MET A 864 -20.93 22.90 4.12
N THR A 865 -20.52 21.97 5.00
CA THR A 865 -19.83 22.30 6.25
C THR A 865 -18.50 23.02 5.98
N ALA A 866 -17.71 22.54 5.02
CA ALA A 866 -16.45 23.17 4.65
C ALA A 866 -16.67 24.53 3.96
N LYS A 867 -17.69 24.62 3.09
CA LYS A 867 -18.09 25.87 2.41
C LYS A 867 -18.51 26.94 3.40
N LEU A 868 -19.36 26.63 4.37
CA LEU A 868 -19.79 27.59 5.38
C LEU A 868 -18.60 28.13 6.21
N LYS A 869 -17.68 27.25 6.64
CA LYS A 869 -16.44 27.69 7.32
C LYS A 869 -15.60 28.65 6.47
N LEU A 870 -15.51 28.43 5.16
CA LEU A 870 -14.84 29.36 4.24
C LEU A 870 -15.58 30.70 4.14
N LEU A 871 -16.90 30.68 4.01
CA LEU A 871 -17.70 31.91 3.91
C LEU A 871 -17.65 32.73 5.20
N ASP A 872 -17.62 32.08 6.37
CA ASP A 872 -17.44 32.73 7.67
C ASP A 872 -16.10 33.45 7.74
N MET A 873 -14.99 32.78 7.37
CA MET A 873 -13.67 33.41 7.31
C MET A 873 -13.65 34.58 6.32
N VAL A 874 -14.34 34.47 5.17
CA VAL A 874 -14.46 35.57 4.21
C VAL A 874 -15.19 36.76 4.83
N PHE A 875 -16.29 36.51 5.54
CA PHE A 875 -17.05 37.56 6.21
C PHE A 875 -16.21 38.23 7.32
N GLU A 876 -15.52 37.45 8.14
CA GLU A 876 -14.65 37.97 9.21
C GLU A 876 -13.49 38.82 8.68
N LYS A 877 -12.84 38.38 7.59
CA LYS A 877 -11.66 39.07 7.04
C LYS A 877 -12.01 40.26 6.15
N THR A 878 -13.17 40.26 5.49
CA THR A 878 -13.49 41.25 4.44
C THR A 878 -14.78 42.02 4.64
N GLY A 879 -15.62 41.61 5.60
CA GLY A 879 -16.96 42.15 5.82
C GLY A 879 -17.99 41.83 4.71
N LYS A 880 -17.57 41.15 3.64
CA LYS A 880 -18.47 40.77 2.53
C LYS A 880 -19.17 39.45 2.85
N LYS A 881 -20.51 39.48 2.88
CA LYS A 881 -21.34 38.28 3.02
C LYS A 881 -21.56 37.65 1.65
N LEU A 882 -21.14 36.39 1.52
CA LEU A 882 -21.36 35.56 0.34
C LEU A 882 -22.53 34.60 0.57
N ASP A 883 -23.13 34.11 -0.52
CA ASP A 883 -24.30 33.22 -0.46
C ASP A 883 -23.84 31.75 -0.57
N PRO A 884 -24.26 30.86 0.36
CA PRO A 884 -23.91 29.44 0.30
C PRO A 884 -24.54 28.68 -0.88
N ASP A 885 -25.63 29.17 -1.46
CA ASP A 885 -26.33 28.51 -2.58
C ASP A 885 -25.74 28.88 -3.95
N ILE A 886 -24.95 29.97 -4.01
CA ILE A 886 -24.28 30.42 -5.23
C ILE A 886 -22.98 29.63 -5.47
N LEU A 887 -22.72 29.28 -6.74
CA LEU A 887 -21.48 28.63 -7.18
C LEU A 887 -20.27 29.49 -6.84
N THR A 888 -19.39 28.98 -5.98
CA THR A 888 -18.18 29.64 -5.51
C THR A 888 -16.96 29.10 -6.26
N ILE A 889 -16.33 29.96 -7.06
CA ILE A 889 -15.13 29.62 -7.82
C ILE A 889 -13.88 30.17 -7.10
N GLY A 890 -12.94 29.28 -6.78
CA GLY A 890 -11.70 29.62 -6.08
C GLY A 890 -10.49 29.75 -7.00
N PHE A 891 -9.62 30.72 -6.73
CA PHE A 891 -8.28 30.81 -7.30
C PHE A 891 -7.30 31.29 -6.22
N ALA A 892 -6.33 30.46 -5.82
CA ALA A 892 -5.29 30.91 -4.89
C ALA A 892 -3.88 30.37 -5.18
N ARG A 893 -2.99 31.23 -5.70
CA ARG A 893 -1.62 30.90 -6.11
C ARG A 893 -0.71 32.13 -6.04
N ARG A 894 0.60 31.96 -6.23
CA ARG A 894 1.52 33.08 -6.48
C ARG A 894 1.02 33.89 -7.67
N ALA A 895 0.92 35.21 -7.53
CA ALA A 895 0.55 36.11 -8.62
C ALA A 895 1.77 36.29 -9.53
N ALA A 896 1.65 35.81 -10.77
CA ALA A 896 2.67 35.91 -11.81
C ALA A 896 1.95 35.92 -13.17
N THR A 897 2.55 36.58 -14.17
CA THR A 897 1.93 36.79 -15.50
C THR A 897 1.52 35.50 -16.19
N TYR A 898 2.34 34.46 -16.12
CA TYR A 898 2.03 33.17 -16.76
C TYR A 898 0.90 32.38 -16.07
N LYS A 899 0.48 32.74 -14.84
CA LYS A 899 -0.64 32.07 -14.15
C LYS A 899 -2.01 32.59 -14.59
N ARG A 900 -2.06 33.76 -15.25
CA ARG A 900 -3.25 34.43 -15.82
C ARG A 900 -4.48 34.40 -14.90
N ALA A 901 -4.31 34.88 -13.66
CA ALA A 901 -5.40 34.97 -12.69
C ALA A 901 -6.56 35.85 -13.19
N ASP A 902 -6.28 36.76 -14.12
CA ASP A 902 -7.22 37.69 -14.73
C ASP A 902 -7.86 37.18 -16.03
N LEU A 903 -7.53 35.96 -16.51
CA LEU A 903 -8.10 35.39 -17.75
C LEU A 903 -9.63 35.30 -17.72
N VAL A 904 -10.21 34.98 -16.56
CA VAL A 904 -11.67 34.93 -16.40
C VAL A 904 -12.33 36.29 -16.61
N PHE A 905 -11.58 37.39 -16.47
CA PHE A 905 -12.04 38.76 -16.63
C PHE A 905 -11.66 39.40 -17.96
N THR A 906 -11.24 38.61 -18.95
CA THR A 906 -10.92 39.13 -20.30
C THR A 906 -12.11 39.82 -20.96
N ASP A 907 -13.32 39.27 -20.82
CA ASP A 907 -14.59 39.87 -21.26
C ASP A 907 -15.59 39.91 -20.10
N ILE A 908 -15.59 41.03 -19.37
CA ILE A 908 -16.46 41.27 -18.21
C ILE A 908 -17.93 41.22 -18.59
N LYS A 909 -18.29 41.79 -19.75
CA LYS A 909 -19.68 41.84 -20.21
C LYS A 909 -20.20 40.43 -20.46
N ARG A 910 -19.42 39.62 -21.17
CA ARG A 910 -19.75 38.21 -21.44
C ARG A 910 -19.85 37.39 -20.15
N LEU A 911 -18.96 37.60 -19.19
CA LEU A 911 -19.01 36.92 -17.90
C LEU A 911 -20.28 37.28 -17.11
N LEU A 912 -20.69 38.55 -17.10
CA LEU A 912 -21.94 39.00 -16.47
C LEU A 912 -23.18 38.39 -17.14
N GLU A 913 -23.23 38.36 -18.48
CA GLU A 913 -24.32 37.72 -19.23
C GLU A 913 -24.50 36.23 -18.86
N ILE A 914 -23.40 35.54 -18.55
CA ILE A 914 -23.39 34.12 -18.21
C ILE A 914 -23.71 33.88 -16.74
N GLY A 915 -23.13 34.68 -15.84
CA GLY A 915 -22.95 34.35 -14.43
C GLY A 915 -23.53 35.33 -13.42
N ALA A 916 -24.13 36.46 -13.83
CA ALA A 916 -24.70 37.43 -12.88
C ALA A 916 -25.73 36.77 -11.94
N GLY A 917 -25.56 36.98 -10.64
CA GLY A 917 -26.36 36.37 -9.56
C GLY A 917 -26.16 34.85 -9.39
N ARG A 918 -25.24 34.24 -10.15
CA ARG A 918 -25.05 32.78 -10.20
C ARG A 918 -23.59 32.35 -9.97
N ILE A 919 -22.66 33.28 -9.91
CA ILE A 919 -21.25 33.03 -9.64
C ILE A 919 -20.76 34.01 -8.58
N GLN A 920 -19.93 33.51 -7.66
CA GLN A 920 -19.09 34.33 -6.79
C GLN A 920 -17.65 33.81 -6.83
N PHE A 921 -16.68 34.71 -6.71
CA PHE A 921 -15.26 34.39 -6.79
C PHE A 921 -14.51 34.67 -5.49
N ILE A 922 -13.59 33.77 -5.15
CA ILE A 922 -12.64 33.95 -4.06
C ILE A 922 -11.23 33.85 -4.63
N PHE A 923 -10.50 34.97 -4.60
CA PHE A 923 -9.10 35.09 -4.98
C PHE A 923 -8.21 35.20 -3.75
N SER A 924 -7.00 34.66 -3.83
CA SER A 924 -5.93 34.90 -2.85
C SER A 924 -4.57 34.65 -3.49
N GLY A 925 -3.50 35.24 -2.97
CA GLY A 925 -2.18 35.06 -3.55
C GLY A 925 -1.23 36.19 -3.24
N LYS A 926 0.07 35.94 -3.40
CA LYS A 926 1.15 36.91 -3.19
C LYS A 926 1.94 37.08 -4.48
N ALA A 927 2.26 38.32 -4.84
CA ALA A 927 3.26 38.61 -5.88
C ALA A 927 4.66 38.64 -5.23
N HIS A 928 5.71 38.29 -5.97
CA HIS A 928 7.06 38.47 -5.44
C HIS A 928 7.32 39.98 -5.18
N PRO A 929 8.10 40.37 -4.15
CA PRO A 929 8.28 41.80 -3.84
C PRO A 929 8.85 42.62 -5.00
N HIS A 930 9.68 41.97 -5.84
CA HIS A 930 10.29 42.54 -7.05
C HIS A 930 9.51 42.25 -8.35
N ASP A 931 8.37 41.54 -8.30
CA ASP A 931 7.54 41.23 -9.49
C ASP A 931 6.41 42.25 -9.64
N GLU A 932 6.76 43.39 -10.22
CA GLU A 932 5.84 44.50 -10.52
C GLU A 932 4.63 44.06 -11.38
N PRO A 933 4.80 43.32 -12.49
CA PRO A 933 3.67 42.78 -13.25
C PRO A 933 2.72 41.90 -12.42
N GLY A 934 3.27 41.08 -11.50
CA GLY A 934 2.46 40.30 -10.57
C GLY A 934 1.60 41.16 -9.64
N LYS A 935 2.15 42.28 -9.14
CA LYS A 935 1.41 43.26 -8.31
C LYS A 935 0.31 43.96 -9.10
N ASP A 936 0.56 44.28 -10.36
CA ASP A 936 -0.44 44.91 -11.25
C ASP A 936 -1.65 44.00 -11.48
N ILE A 937 -1.45 42.68 -11.61
CA ILE A 937 -2.55 41.70 -11.71
C ILE A 937 -3.42 41.72 -10.46
N LEU A 938 -2.82 41.73 -9.25
CA LEU A 938 -3.56 41.82 -7.99
C LEU A 938 -4.38 43.11 -7.92
N GLN A 939 -3.77 44.23 -8.32
CA GLN A 939 -4.44 45.53 -8.37
C GLN A 939 -5.60 45.55 -9.37
N LYS A 940 -5.43 44.92 -10.53
CA LYS A 940 -6.48 44.76 -11.56
C LYS A 940 -7.66 43.98 -11.01
N ILE A 941 -7.43 42.84 -10.35
CA ILE A 941 -8.49 42.02 -9.73
C ILE A 941 -9.25 42.84 -8.67
N HIS A 942 -8.54 43.64 -7.87
CA HIS A 942 -9.17 44.52 -6.88
C HIS A 942 -10.07 45.58 -7.53
N LYS A 943 -9.65 46.20 -8.64
CA LYS A 943 -10.46 47.16 -9.40
C LYS A 943 -11.71 46.49 -9.99
N ILE A 944 -11.56 45.33 -10.62
CA ILE A 944 -12.67 44.55 -11.19
C ILE A 944 -13.68 44.13 -10.11
N SER A 945 -13.21 43.77 -8.91
CA SER A 945 -14.08 43.46 -7.76
C SER A 945 -15.01 44.63 -7.39
N LYS A 946 -14.56 45.88 -7.56
CA LYS A 946 -15.40 47.08 -7.34
C LYS A 946 -16.39 47.28 -8.49
N GLU A 947 -15.96 47.03 -9.74
CA GLU A 947 -16.80 47.18 -10.95
C GLU A 947 -17.97 46.18 -10.99
N LEU A 948 -17.71 44.90 -10.70
CA LEU A 948 -18.74 43.84 -10.71
C LEU A 948 -19.74 43.96 -9.55
N GLY A 949 -19.35 44.61 -8.46
CA GLY A 949 -20.22 44.95 -7.34
C GLY A 949 -20.95 43.75 -6.73
N LYS A 950 -22.27 43.90 -6.55
CA LYS A 950 -23.14 42.86 -5.97
C LYS A 950 -23.67 41.85 -6.98
N GLU A 951 -23.63 42.18 -8.28
CA GLU A 951 -24.16 41.30 -9.33
C GLU A 951 -23.30 40.04 -9.49
N MET A 952 -21.99 40.15 -9.22
CA MET A 952 -21.08 39.00 -9.21
C MET A 952 -19.97 39.25 -8.18
N PRO A 953 -20.16 38.82 -6.92
CA PRO A 953 -19.21 39.11 -5.85
C PRO A 953 -17.82 38.53 -6.13
N VAL A 954 -16.80 39.39 -6.12
CA VAL A 954 -15.39 38.99 -6.14
C VAL A 954 -14.75 39.39 -4.82
N VAL A 955 -14.17 38.43 -4.11
CA VAL A 955 -13.49 38.63 -2.84
C VAL A 955 -12.01 38.32 -2.98
N PHE A 956 -11.14 39.18 -2.44
CA PHE A 956 -9.72 38.90 -2.34
C PHE A 956 -9.35 38.71 -0.86
N ILE A 957 -8.78 37.55 -0.51
CA ILE A 957 -8.29 37.23 0.83
C ILE A 957 -6.80 37.55 0.88
N GLU A 958 -6.41 38.47 1.76
CA GLU A 958 -5.01 38.86 1.96
C GLU A 958 -4.17 37.76 2.62
N ASN A 959 -2.86 37.87 2.45
CA ASN A 959 -1.85 37.11 3.17
C ASN A 959 -1.98 35.59 3.05
N TYR A 960 -2.10 35.11 1.81
CA TYR A 960 -2.17 33.68 1.52
C TYR A 960 -1.01 32.89 2.14
N ASN A 961 -1.35 31.93 3.00
CA ASN A 961 -0.44 30.96 3.62
C ASN A 961 -1.20 29.62 3.81
N ILE A 962 -0.64 28.65 4.55
CA ILE A 962 -1.29 27.33 4.78
C ILE A 962 -2.71 27.45 5.39
N GLU A 963 -2.96 28.40 6.28
CA GLU A 963 -4.25 28.56 7.00
C GLU A 963 -5.42 28.92 6.06
N PRO A 964 -5.43 30.06 5.32
CA PRO A 964 -6.49 30.33 4.36
C PRO A 964 -6.45 29.32 3.20
N ALA A 965 -5.30 28.74 2.86
CA ALA A 965 -5.25 27.67 1.84
C ALA A 965 -6.11 26.46 2.23
N LYS A 966 -6.05 26.01 3.49
CA LYS A 966 -6.88 24.88 3.97
C LYS A 966 -8.37 25.16 3.79
N LEU A 967 -8.82 26.38 4.10
CA LEU A 967 -10.23 26.76 4.00
C LEU A 967 -10.66 26.96 2.55
N ILE A 968 -9.88 27.68 1.74
CA ILE A 968 -10.25 27.93 0.33
C ILE A 968 -10.25 26.61 -0.46
N THR A 969 -9.22 25.76 -0.30
CA THR A 969 -9.11 24.49 -1.06
C THR A 969 -10.04 23.39 -0.55
N SER A 970 -10.84 23.64 0.50
CA SER A 970 -11.87 22.70 0.97
C SER A 970 -13.29 23.24 0.88
N GLY A 971 -13.48 24.56 0.80
CA GLY A 971 -14.81 25.18 0.85
C GLY A 971 -15.34 25.77 -0.46
N VAL A 972 -14.53 25.93 -1.51
CA VAL A 972 -15.06 26.39 -2.81
C VAL A 972 -15.75 25.25 -3.56
N ASP A 973 -16.66 25.54 -4.49
CA ASP A 973 -17.33 24.49 -5.27
C ASP A 973 -16.51 24.05 -6.49
N LEU A 974 -15.73 24.97 -7.06
CA LEU A 974 -14.93 24.74 -8.26
C LEU A 974 -13.57 25.44 -8.14
N TRP A 975 -12.51 24.71 -8.46
CA TRP A 975 -11.14 25.25 -8.43
C TRP A 975 -10.68 25.70 -9.81
N LEU A 976 -10.38 26.98 -9.99
CA LEU A 976 -9.93 27.56 -11.26
C LEU A 976 -8.41 27.62 -11.34
N ASN A 977 -7.84 27.20 -12.48
CA ASN A 977 -6.40 27.37 -12.74
C ASN A 977 -6.08 27.55 -14.23
N THR A 978 -5.49 28.69 -14.59
CA THR A 978 -5.41 29.18 -15.98
C THR A 978 -3.97 29.43 -16.46
N PRO A 979 -2.98 28.54 -16.20
CA PRO A 979 -1.60 28.79 -16.60
C PRO A 979 -1.44 28.83 -18.13
N VAL A 980 -0.43 29.56 -18.60
CA VAL A 980 0.05 29.50 -19.98
C VAL A 980 0.79 28.17 -20.18
N ARG A 981 0.49 27.43 -21.26
CA ARG A 981 1.22 26.20 -21.61
C ARG A 981 2.56 26.49 -22.27
N PRO A 982 3.60 25.65 -22.07
CA PRO A 982 3.75 24.59 -21.07
C PRO A 982 4.49 25.12 -19.81
N ARG A 983 4.03 26.23 -19.21
CA ARG A 983 4.75 26.94 -18.13
C ARG A 983 4.34 26.46 -16.73
N GLU A 984 3.45 25.49 -16.61
CA GLU A 984 3.15 24.82 -15.35
C GLU A 984 3.86 23.47 -15.26
N ALA A 985 4.88 23.36 -14.41
CA ALA A 985 5.56 22.09 -14.18
C ALA A 985 4.63 21.01 -13.60
N SER A 986 3.76 21.37 -12.66
CA SER A 986 2.81 20.44 -12.05
C SER A 986 1.57 21.17 -11.53
N GLY A 987 1.63 21.69 -10.30
CA GLY A 987 0.56 22.48 -9.68
C GLY A 987 -0.20 21.73 -8.58
N THR A 988 0.26 21.85 -7.32
CA THR A 988 -0.31 21.08 -6.20
C THR A 988 -1.62 21.64 -5.64
N SER A 989 -2.02 22.88 -5.95
CA SER A 989 -3.23 23.49 -5.37
C SER A 989 -4.52 22.77 -5.79
N GLY A 990 -4.61 22.33 -7.05
CA GLY A 990 -5.72 21.52 -7.53
C GLY A 990 -5.76 20.13 -6.89
N MET A 991 -4.61 19.57 -6.56
CA MET A 991 -4.49 18.28 -5.84
C MET A 991 -5.00 18.38 -4.40
N LYS A 992 -4.90 19.55 -3.74
CA LYS A 992 -5.50 19.79 -2.41
C LYS A 992 -7.02 19.76 -2.50
N CYS A 993 -7.57 20.38 -3.54
CA CYS A 993 -9.01 20.49 -3.76
C CYS A 993 -9.69 19.13 -3.89
N VAL A 994 -9.08 18.20 -4.65
CA VAL A 994 -9.69 16.89 -4.89
C VAL A 994 -9.80 16.02 -3.63
N HIS A 995 -9.00 16.28 -2.59
CA HIS A 995 -9.13 15.59 -1.29
C HIS A 995 -10.40 15.98 -0.53
N ASN A 996 -11.06 17.06 -0.93
CA ASN A 996 -12.31 17.57 -0.36
C ASN A 996 -13.46 17.51 -1.39
N GLY A 997 -13.36 16.66 -2.41
CA GLY A 997 -14.40 16.52 -3.42
C GLY A 997 -14.51 17.69 -4.41
N ILE A 998 -13.56 18.62 -4.42
CA ILE A 998 -13.65 19.80 -5.28
C ILE A 998 -13.05 19.49 -6.65
N MET A 999 -13.85 19.76 -7.68
CA MET A 999 -13.49 19.56 -9.09
C MET A 999 -12.61 20.70 -9.58
N ASN A 1000 -11.75 20.41 -10.56
CA ASN A 1000 -10.89 21.42 -11.16
C ASN A 1000 -11.45 21.89 -12.50
N PHE A 1001 -11.28 23.17 -12.80
CA PHE A 1001 -11.52 23.79 -14.09
C PHE A 1001 -10.22 24.47 -14.52
N SER A 1002 -9.47 23.82 -15.40
CA SER A 1002 -8.09 24.21 -15.64
C SER A 1002 -7.61 23.94 -17.06
N VAL A 1003 -6.67 24.76 -17.55
CA VAL A 1003 -5.92 24.50 -18.79
C VAL A 1003 -5.14 23.18 -18.63
N LEU A 1004 -5.10 22.37 -19.69
CA LEU A 1004 -4.38 21.08 -19.71
C LEU A 1004 -2.85 21.31 -19.75
N ASP A 1005 -2.29 21.62 -18.59
CA ASP A 1005 -0.86 21.74 -18.33
C ASP A 1005 -0.48 21.08 -16.99
N GLY A 1006 0.81 20.78 -16.82
CA GLY A 1006 1.34 20.18 -15.59
C GLY A 1006 0.57 18.92 -15.17
N TRP A 1007 0.11 18.89 -13.92
CA TRP A 1007 -0.60 17.72 -13.37
C TRP A 1007 -1.98 17.49 -13.98
N TRP A 1008 -2.60 18.53 -14.53
CA TRP A 1008 -4.00 18.44 -14.96
C TRP A 1008 -4.14 17.57 -16.20
N ILE A 1009 -3.07 17.42 -17.00
CA ILE A 1009 -3.00 16.44 -18.08
C ILE A 1009 -3.17 15.01 -17.55
N GLU A 1010 -2.62 14.71 -16.37
CA GLU A 1010 -2.71 13.40 -15.73
C GLU A 1010 -4.03 13.20 -14.96
N GLY A 1011 -4.62 14.28 -14.44
CA GLY A 1011 -5.80 14.24 -13.57
C GLY A 1011 -7.16 14.56 -14.23
N CYS A 1012 -7.16 15.08 -15.46
CA CYS A 1012 -8.38 15.49 -16.15
C CYS A 1012 -9.07 14.30 -16.82
N LEU A 1013 -10.25 13.96 -16.31
CA LEU A 1013 -11.26 13.20 -17.03
C LEU A 1013 -12.42 14.17 -17.31
N GLU A 1014 -12.48 14.69 -18.53
CA GLU A 1014 -13.42 15.73 -18.95
C GLU A 1014 -14.87 15.37 -18.57
N GLY A 1015 -15.51 16.22 -17.76
CA GLY A 1015 -16.88 16.01 -17.27
C GLY A 1015 -17.02 14.92 -16.20
N HIS A 1016 -15.93 14.40 -15.66
CA HIS A 1016 -15.94 13.38 -14.60
C HIS A 1016 -15.17 13.82 -13.35
N THR A 1017 -13.94 14.32 -13.49
CA THR A 1017 -13.14 14.86 -12.37
C THR A 1017 -13.01 16.39 -12.42
N GLY A 1018 -13.44 16.99 -13.53
CA GLY A 1018 -13.37 18.43 -13.78
C GLY A 1018 -13.53 18.74 -15.26
N TRP A 1019 -13.05 19.90 -15.67
CA TRP A 1019 -13.08 20.38 -17.06
C TRP A 1019 -11.74 20.97 -17.48
N ALA A 1020 -11.32 20.68 -18.70
CA ALA A 1020 -10.24 21.35 -19.39
C ALA A 1020 -10.64 22.77 -19.82
N ILE A 1021 -9.67 23.67 -20.00
CA ILE A 1021 -9.84 24.97 -20.66
C ILE A 1021 -8.96 25.00 -21.90
N GLY A 1022 -9.52 25.44 -23.02
CA GLY A 1022 -8.81 25.59 -24.27
C GLY A 1022 -8.75 24.30 -25.11
N PRO A 1023 -8.03 24.33 -26.24
CA PRO A 1023 -7.90 23.18 -27.13
C PRO A 1023 -7.02 22.08 -26.51
N GLU A 1024 -7.26 20.83 -26.91
CA GLU A 1024 -6.44 19.67 -26.51
C GLU A 1024 -4.95 19.88 -26.84
N PRO A 1025 -4.01 19.51 -25.94
CA PRO A 1025 -2.58 19.65 -26.17
C PRO A 1025 -2.10 18.87 -27.40
N ARG A 1026 -1.29 19.50 -28.24
CA ARG A 1026 -0.63 18.88 -29.42
C ARG A 1026 0.89 18.80 -29.21
N PRO A 1027 1.59 17.89 -29.92
CA PRO A 1027 3.05 17.79 -29.84
C PRO A 1027 3.79 19.10 -30.16
N ASP A 1028 3.26 19.90 -31.08
CA ASP A 1028 3.84 21.20 -31.50
C ASP A 1028 3.59 22.34 -30.51
N ASP A 1029 2.72 22.16 -29.50
CA ASP A 1029 2.38 23.21 -28.52
C ASP A 1029 3.59 23.64 -27.66
N MET A 1030 4.69 22.89 -27.73
CA MET A 1030 5.99 23.29 -27.19
C MET A 1030 6.52 24.62 -27.79
N LYS A 1031 6.04 25.02 -28.97
CA LYS A 1031 6.38 26.29 -29.65
C LYS A 1031 5.36 27.41 -29.39
N GLY A 1032 4.30 27.13 -28.63
CA GLY A 1032 3.18 28.04 -28.35
C GLY A 1032 1.87 27.56 -28.99
N TYR A 1033 0.74 28.03 -28.45
CA TYR A 1033 -0.61 27.83 -28.99
C TYR A 1033 -1.37 29.15 -28.94
N ASP A 1034 -2.52 29.21 -29.62
CA ASP A 1034 -3.40 30.38 -29.55
C ASP A 1034 -4.10 30.48 -28.18
N GLU A 1035 -3.47 31.22 -27.26
CA GLU A 1035 -3.97 31.49 -25.92
C GLU A 1035 -5.33 32.20 -25.89
N SER A 1036 -5.71 32.91 -26.97
CA SER A 1036 -6.97 33.65 -27.03
C SER A 1036 -8.20 32.72 -27.01
N LEU A 1037 -8.02 31.46 -27.42
CA LEU A 1037 -9.06 30.44 -27.41
C LEU A 1037 -9.44 29.98 -25.99
N ASP A 1038 -8.58 30.20 -25.00
CA ASP A 1038 -8.83 29.74 -23.63
C ASP A 1038 -9.99 30.51 -22.99
N ALA A 1039 -10.04 31.83 -23.16
CA ALA A 1039 -11.09 32.67 -22.58
C ALA A 1039 -12.47 32.33 -23.17
N GLU A 1040 -12.56 32.16 -24.48
CA GLU A 1040 -13.80 31.80 -25.16
C GLU A 1040 -14.30 30.41 -24.72
N ASP A 1041 -13.40 29.42 -24.65
CA ASP A 1041 -13.76 28.09 -24.19
C ASP A 1041 -14.15 28.07 -22.70
N LEU A 1042 -13.49 28.89 -21.88
CA LEU A 1042 -13.83 29.10 -20.48
C LEU A 1042 -15.28 29.60 -20.35
N TYR A 1043 -15.64 30.68 -21.04
CA TYR A 1043 -16.99 31.25 -21.01
C TYR A 1043 -18.03 30.26 -21.51
N ARG A 1044 -17.74 29.59 -22.63
CA ARG A 1044 -18.60 28.57 -23.21
C ARG A 1044 -18.88 27.46 -22.19
N LYS A 1045 -17.85 26.84 -21.59
CA LYS A 1045 -18.03 25.74 -20.61
C LYS A 1045 -18.76 26.19 -19.35
N LEU A 1046 -18.51 27.41 -18.85
CA LEU A 1046 -19.31 27.98 -17.76
C LEU A 1046 -20.79 28.02 -18.12
N GLN A 1047 -21.12 28.57 -19.30
CA GLN A 1047 -22.51 28.76 -19.74
C GLN A 1047 -23.24 27.45 -20.03
N ILE A 1048 -22.62 26.54 -20.80
CA ILE A 1048 -23.32 25.37 -21.36
C ILE A 1048 -23.10 24.06 -20.61
N LYS A 1049 -22.08 23.98 -19.74
CA LYS A 1049 -21.75 22.74 -19.01
C LYS A 1049 -21.83 22.93 -17.49
N ILE A 1050 -21.07 23.86 -16.93
CA ILE A 1050 -20.82 23.93 -15.48
C ILE A 1050 -22.03 24.51 -14.74
N LEU A 1051 -22.50 25.71 -15.12
CA LEU A 1051 -23.64 26.33 -14.45
C LEU A 1051 -24.92 25.49 -14.55
N PRO A 1052 -25.33 24.97 -15.73
CA PRO A 1052 -26.50 24.11 -15.80
C PRO A 1052 -26.37 22.85 -14.93
N LEU A 1053 -25.18 22.26 -14.85
CA LEU A 1053 -24.95 21.06 -14.06
C LEU A 1053 -25.06 21.34 -12.55
N TYR A 1054 -24.38 22.38 -12.06
CA TYR A 1054 -24.38 22.75 -10.65
C TYR A 1054 -25.80 23.05 -10.13
N TYR A 1055 -26.57 23.85 -10.89
CA TYR A 1055 -27.90 24.29 -10.45
C TYR A 1055 -29.01 23.27 -10.72
N ASN A 1056 -28.92 22.48 -11.80
CA ASN A 1056 -30.04 21.62 -12.23
C ASN A 1056 -29.82 20.12 -11.98
N ASN A 1057 -28.61 19.65 -11.65
CA ASN A 1057 -28.34 18.21 -11.48
C ASN A 1057 -27.31 17.92 -10.38
N ARG A 1058 -27.74 18.12 -9.12
CA ARG A 1058 -26.95 17.84 -7.93
C ARG A 1058 -26.46 16.39 -7.82
N PRO A 1059 -27.26 15.34 -8.13
CA PRO A 1059 -26.76 13.96 -8.07
C PRO A 1059 -25.55 13.72 -8.98
N ARG A 1060 -25.55 14.31 -10.19
CA ARG A 1060 -24.40 14.21 -11.10
C ARG A 1060 -23.20 15.00 -10.60
N TRP A 1061 -23.40 16.17 -9.98
CA TRP A 1061 -22.34 16.95 -9.33
C TRP A 1061 -21.68 16.17 -8.19
N ILE A 1062 -22.48 15.61 -7.27
CA ILE A 1062 -21.99 14.75 -6.17
C ILE A 1062 -21.21 13.54 -6.72
N ARG A 1063 -21.68 12.93 -7.81
CA ARG A 1063 -20.92 11.86 -8.48
C ARG A 1063 -19.55 12.35 -8.96
N MET A 1064 -19.43 13.56 -9.49
CA MET A 1064 -18.14 14.14 -9.89
C MET A 1064 -17.25 14.43 -8.68
N MET A 1065 -17.81 14.90 -7.56
CA MET A 1065 -17.07 15.08 -6.31
C MET A 1065 -16.45 13.76 -5.82
N LYS A 1066 -17.25 12.69 -5.82
CA LYS A 1066 -16.77 11.34 -5.51
C LYS A 1066 -15.66 10.87 -6.43
N LEU A 1067 -15.79 11.11 -7.73
CA LEU A 1067 -14.77 10.75 -8.71
C LEU A 1067 -13.48 11.58 -8.56
N ALA A 1068 -13.59 12.86 -8.22
CA ALA A 1068 -12.43 13.69 -7.89
C ALA A 1068 -11.64 13.08 -6.73
N ILE A 1069 -12.32 12.60 -5.67
CA ILE A 1069 -11.65 11.92 -4.55
C ILE A 1069 -11.11 10.55 -5.00
N SER A 1070 -11.95 9.72 -5.61
CA SER A 1070 -11.64 8.32 -5.87
C SER A 1070 -10.63 8.08 -6.99
N ILE A 1071 -10.44 9.05 -7.87
CA ILE A 1071 -9.48 8.97 -8.99
C ILE A 1071 -8.28 9.86 -8.67
N ASN A 1072 -8.53 11.14 -8.37
CA ASN A 1072 -7.45 12.10 -8.23
C ASN A 1072 -6.82 12.04 -6.82
N ALA A 1073 -7.60 12.16 -5.74
CA ALA A 1073 -7.00 12.17 -4.39
C ALA A 1073 -6.27 10.86 -4.04
N SER A 1074 -6.81 9.71 -4.48
CA SER A 1074 -6.16 8.40 -4.30
C SER A 1074 -4.81 8.25 -5.01
N TYR A 1075 -4.54 9.06 -6.05
CA TYR A 1075 -3.30 9.01 -6.83
C TYR A 1075 -2.35 10.17 -6.50
N PHE A 1076 -2.84 11.42 -6.52
CA PHE A 1076 -2.06 12.65 -6.31
C PHE A 1076 -1.82 12.95 -4.82
N ASN A 1077 -1.20 12.00 -4.13
CA ASN A 1077 -0.81 12.12 -2.73
C ASN A 1077 0.69 11.88 -2.54
N THR A 1078 1.27 12.48 -1.50
CA THR A 1078 2.71 12.39 -1.22
C THR A 1078 3.15 11.05 -0.64
N HIS A 1079 2.24 10.20 -0.15
CA HIS A 1079 2.59 8.81 0.18
C HIS A 1079 3.07 8.05 -1.06
N ARG A 1080 2.36 8.19 -2.19
CA ARG A 1080 2.81 7.65 -3.49
C ARG A 1080 4.11 8.31 -3.96
N VAL A 1081 4.24 9.64 -3.83
CA VAL A 1081 5.48 10.38 -4.18
C VAL A 1081 6.70 9.79 -3.46
N VAL A 1082 6.61 9.66 -2.13
CA VAL A 1082 7.68 9.11 -1.29
C VAL A 1082 7.99 7.67 -1.67
N ARG A 1083 6.96 6.85 -1.95
CA ARG A 1083 7.17 5.47 -2.39
C ARG A 1083 7.96 5.38 -3.69
N GLU A 1084 7.60 6.19 -4.69
CA GLU A 1084 8.33 6.23 -5.96
C GLU A 1084 9.76 6.74 -5.80
N TYR A 1085 10.02 7.73 -4.95
CA TYR A 1085 11.40 8.14 -4.66
C TYR A 1085 12.20 7.02 -3.99
N CYS A 1086 11.61 6.30 -3.04
CA CYS A 1086 12.26 5.17 -2.39
C CYS A 1086 12.63 4.05 -3.39
N GLU A 1087 11.71 3.71 -4.29
CA GLU A 1087 11.89 2.67 -5.31
C GLU A 1087 12.84 3.08 -6.44
N LYS A 1088 12.61 4.26 -7.04
CA LYS A 1088 13.35 4.72 -8.22
C LYS A 1088 14.69 5.36 -7.90
N ALA A 1089 14.79 6.10 -6.78
CA ALA A 1089 15.91 6.98 -6.50
C ALA A 1089 16.75 6.55 -5.29
N TYR A 1090 16.12 6.18 -4.17
CA TYR A 1090 16.83 5.94 -2.90
C TYR A 1090 17.30 4.50 -2.71
N GLY A 1091 16.78 3.56 -3.51
CA GLY A 1091 17.08 2.12 -3.34
C GLY A 1091 16.59 1.59 -2.00
N THR A 1092 15.51 2.17 -1.46
CA THR A 1092 14.88 1.75 -0.20
C THR A 1092 13.65 0.91 -0.52
N VAL A 1093 13.68 -0.37 -0.15
CA VAL A 1093 12.54 -1.28 -0.35
C VAL A 1093 11.63 -1.23 0.87
N PHE A 1094 10.36 -0.90 0.67
CA PHE A 1094 9.35 -1.07 1.72
C PHE A 1094 9.13 -2.55 1.97
N ARG A 1095 9.72 -3.07 3.04
CA ARG A 1095 9.32 -4.37 3.58
C ARG A 1095 8.08 -4.12 4.43
N GLY A 1096 6.90 -4.22 3.80
CA GLY A 1096 5.58 -4.17 4.44
C GLY A 1096 5.49 -3.27 5.67
N LEU A 1097 5.15 -1.99 5.45
CA LEU A 1097 4.63 -1.15 6.53
C LEU A 1097 3.49 -1.85 7.23
#